data_AF-W2YU77-F1
#
_entry.id   AF-W2YU77-F1
#
_cell.length_a   1.000
_cell.length_b   1.000
_cell.length_c   1.000
_cell.angle_alpha   90.00
_cell.angle_beta   90.00
_cell.angle_gamma   90.00
#
_symmetry.space_group_name_H-M   'P 1'
#
loop_
_entity.id
_entity.type
_entity.pdbx_description
1 polymer ?
#
loop_
_entity_poly.entity_id
_entity_poly.type
_entity_poly.pdbx_seq_one_letter_code
_entity_poly.pdbx_strand_id
1 'polypeptide(L)'
;MTILRHSLTFLLVTIIAAGDIFDRLRGVVAIATSGRFQFSQAVYSTTEDFGVASITIQRSLGSDGRAAVYISTIPGVGNAVAGRDFKPLYNVSLMWQDGEDFEQALYVPVYNDGKPQESPKTFMLKMHDAVGAEINLARNQTQVVLVPPANLVPGSFTFQTATVTVAEGNTLTVPVLWVAGTTSMASVKFEVVCKSACFPTDFVLISPATHLLEWKRDDYPASATIRWQNIVLQVLNDELYEQIESFSIRLMVVEPSEDSTIGTGVIADIGEIIVAIDGPNDVRSGMLQFNTECFPDCASAKYAVQSGGSALVIVQRRSGSDGDCSVVVAAQDDTAVAGLDYEPLERELFWKEGDTSDRQIVVTSLARADPRLPSRRIALVLRNNKGAPINGAHASTSYVDITSPTSVYLGDVNFAIREPLESVLRAPDLSFIELASRNTSSKLQLCPSTVVTEPGVLSVAIQRNFATFPVPVRVTVKAVAGTATPGVDYEFLDSVVTWGNGETEAKQVLVKILNPPNYDPYTHLFWLQLSGVTGAIVGDCNVLEVVLKEVAQRPHLVSFDLDMALGTMTLRMNIPVQASTLDVTKLLLQSERVLKNGATFKFTPQQTTSSSTDGSTIVLNIGAGDLNSLKRVIGLAKSANSVFLSTEAGLFRYVVDNCHSTGILACSSDVTVETPRSAALAVATFIADTLAPTLVGYSLDLPRRLLKLHFSEAVNFITLKIESLTLAEGEAGIDVYRLSSATTRLFSPQPDPLSGATLRDANRLPADNTFLTLHLGRSDVTALSSFGTGQFGITRANTFLGIESSFVADFAGNPVMAVGPPGKMLQVSTADCSPCPSGSYLTSSCSDLTDRKCGTCNVCPRNSFALETCRATQDTLCYPCTECRSGQYVAVACSPMTDRVCAPCTQCTLDEYEVSPCAAGVDRVCRTCNSCTLTAAQQTLCQRSHVWKRLQMRSPFSCPQPGQQFKTREEQLQRAKSNLCGSGRCSCVATGIPGNSNPNGEGFPDDPRCTGPVAYNILV
;
A
#
# COMPACT_ATOMS: atom_id res chain seq x y z
N MET A 1 81.71 26.90 -33.40
CA MET A 1 80.88 25.92 -34.16
C MET A 1 80.32 24.89 -33.18
N THR A 2 79.50 25.35 -32.21
CA THR A 2 79.36 24.64 -30.93
C THR A 2 77.91 24.52 -30.44
N ILE A 3 77.04 25.45 -30.82
CA ILE A 3 75.62 25.47 -30.43
C ILE A 3 74.82 24.37 -31.17
N LEU A 4 75.12 24.14 -32.46
CA LEU A 4 74.42 23.14 -33.29
C LEU A 4 74.54 21.68 -32.80
N ARG A 5 75.51 21.36 -31.92
CA ARG A 5 75.72 20.00 -31.41
C ARG A 5 74.90 19.65 -30.17
N HIS A 6 74.35 20.62 -29.45
CA HIS A 6 73.44 20.35 -28.32
C HIS A 6 71.99 20.21 -28.77
N SER A 7 71.52 21.01 -29.72
CA SER A 7 70.13 20.92 -30.23
C SER A 7 69.83 19.55 -30.85
N LEU A 8 70.79 18.95 -31.56
CA LEU A 8 70.60 17.63 -32.19
C LEU A 8 70.58 16.48 -31.19
N THR A 9 71.38 16.53 -30.13
CA THR A 9 71.39 15.48 -29.08
C THR A 9 70.15 15.56 -28.20
N PHE A 10 69.68 16.76 -27.85
CA PHE A 10 68.45 16.91 -27.08
C PHE A 10 67.23 16.39 -27.84
N LEU A 11 67.12 16.70 -29.14
CA LEU A 11 66.03 16.21 -29.99
C LEU A 11 66.03 14.68 -30.13
N LEU A 12 67.21 14.07 -30.33
CA LEU A 12 67.33 12.62 -30.48
C LEU A 12 66.99 11.87 -29.18
N VAL A 13 67.43 12.40 -28.03
CA VAL A 13 67.13 11.81 -26.71
C VAL A 13 65.64 11.93 -26.37
N THR A 14 64.97 13.04 -26.69
CA THR A 14 63.51 13.15 -26.49
C THR A 14 62.71 12.22 -27.39
N ILE A 15 63.15 11.97 -28.63
CA ILE A 15 62.46 11.03 -29.55
C ILE A 15 62.63 9.58 -29.08
N ILE A 16 63.83 9.19 -28.62
CA ILE A 16 64.08 7.85 -28.08
C ILE A 16 63.33 7.63 -26.75
N ALA A 17 63.34 8.61 -25.84
CA ALA A 17 62.58 8.54 -24.60
C ALA A 17 61.06 8.46 -24.83
N ALA A 18 60.52 9.16 -25.83
CA ALA A 18 59.12 9.02 -26.24
C ALA A 18 58.83 7.61 -26.80
N GLY A 19 59.75 7.04 -27.58
CA GLY A 19 59.64 5.66 -28.10
C GLY A 19 59.59 4.61 -27.00
N ASP A 20 60.56 4.62 -26.08
CA ASP A 20 60.62 3.67 -24.95
C ASP A 20 59.42 3.79 -24.00
N ILE A 21 58.84 4.99 -23.83
CA ILE A 21 57.62 5.18 -23.06
C ILE A 21 56.40 4.60 -23.81
N PHE A 22 56.29 4.79 -25.12
CA PHE A 22 55.19 4.23 -25.91
C PHE A 22 55.22 2.69 -26.00
N ASP A 23 56.38 2.06 -26.16
CA ASP A 23 56.47 0.59 -26.17
C ASP A 23 56.41 -0.04 -24.77
N ARG A 24 56.80 0.67 -23.68
CA ARG A 24 56.52 0.20 -22.32
C ARG A 24 55.04 0.33 -21.93
N LEU A 25 54.31 1.32 -22.45
CA LEU A 25 52.86 1.42 -22.24
C LEU A 25 52.07 0.33 -22.98
N ARG A 26 52.61 -0.27 -24.05
CA ARG A 26 52.04 -1.47 -24.69
C ARG A 26 52.18 -2.76 -23.87
N GLY A 27 52.96 -2.74 -22.79
CA GLY A 27 53.10 -3.86 -21.85
C GLY A 27 51.98 -3.97 -20.82
N VAL A 28 51.15 -2.93 -20.65
CA VAL A 28 49.96 -3.00 -19.79
C VAL A 28 48.81 -3.59 -20.60
N VAL A 29 48.61 -4.90 -20.45
CA VAL A 29 47.31 -5.51 -20.77
C VAL A 29 46.29 -4.85 -19.86
N ALA A 30 45.41 -4.02 -20.42
CA ALA A 30 44.20 -3.61 -19.73
C ALA A 30 43.45 -4.89 -19.34
N ILE A 31 43.23 -5.09 -18.04
CA ILE A 31 42.45 -6.23 -17.56
C ILE A 31 41.03 -5.99 -18.03
N ALA A 32 40.63 -6.68 -19.10
CA ALA A 32 39.32 -6.52 -19.72
C ALA A 32 38.24 -6.80 -18.68
N THR A 33 37.57 -5.73 -18.25
CA THR A 33 36.45 -5.76 -17.33
C THR A 33 35.19 -6.13 -18.12
N SER A 34 34.96 -7.43 -18.21
CA SER A 34 33.73 -8.04 -18.75
C SER A 34 32.44 -7.46 -18.12
N GLY A 35 32.55 -6.96 -16.89
CA GLY A 35 31.45 -6.37 -16.14
C GLY A 35 30.55 -7.40 -15.47
N ARG A 36 29.44 -6.92 -14.91
CA ARG A 36 28.52 -7.68 -14.09
C ARG A 36 27.07 -7.19 -14.25
N PHE A 37 26.17 -8.12 -14.54
CA PHE A 37 24.73 -7.90 -14.69
C PHE A 37 23.99 -7.86 -13.35
N GLN A 38 23.02 -6.96 -13.23
CA GLN A 38 22.11 -6.88 -12.09
C GLN A 38 20.75 -6.27 -12.48
N PHE A 39 19.68 -6.64 -11.78
CA PHE A 39 18.42 -5.89 -11.87
C PHE A 39 18.59 -4.54 -11.15
N SER A 40 18.16 -3.45 -11.77
CA SER A 40 18.36 -2.09 -11.25
C SER A 40 17.49 -1.79 -10.02
N GLN A 41 16.38 -2.50 -9.86
CA GLN A 41 15.57 -2.56 -8.63
C GLN A 41 15.45 -4.02 -8.15
N ALA A 42 15.18 -4.23 -6.85
CA ALA A 42 14.95 -5.57 -6.28
C ALA A 42 13.45 -5.95 -6.28
N VAL A 43 12.59 -4.92 -6.41
CA VAL A 43 11.13 -5.02 -6.53
C VAL A 43 10.72 -4.00 -7.59
N TYR A 44 9.92 -4.42 -8.56
CA TYR A 44 9.24 -3.54 -9.53
C TYR A 44 7.74 -3.63 -9.31
N SER A 45 7.01 -2.54 -9.47
CA SER A 45 5.54 -2.49 -9.38
C SER A 45 4.89 -2.08 -10.70
N THR A 46 3.82 -2.77 -11.10
CA THR A 46 2.90 -2.40 -12.19
C THR A 46 1.47 -2.80 -11.81
N THR A 47 0.46 -2.54 -12.65
CA THR A 47 -0.91 -3.08 -12.48
C THR A 47 -1.26 -4.06 -13.59
N GLU A 48 -2.29 -4.88 -13.38
CA GLU A 48 -2.87 -5.70 -14.45
C GLU A 48 -3.52 -4.85 -15.57
N ASP A 49 -3.79 -3.56 -15.35
CA ASP A 49 -4.34 -2.65 -16.38
C ASP A 49 -3.31 -2.11 -17.36
N PHE A 50 -2.02 -2.00 -16.98
CA PHE A 50 -0.95 -1.65 -17.91
C PHE A 50 -0.65 -2.77 -18.93
N GLY A 51 -1.03 -4.02 -18.64
CA GLY A 51 -0.74 -5.18 -19.50
C GLY A 51 0.76 -5.51 -19.65
N VAL A 52 1.65 -4.82 -18.91
CA VAL A 52 3.10 -5.02 -18.96
C VAL A 52 3.78 -4.60 -17.66
N ALA A 53 4.84 -5.31 -17.28
CA ALA A 53 5.84 -4.90 -16.31
C ALA A 53 7.14 -4.53 -17.04
N SER A 54 7.67 -3.34 -16.79
CA SER A 54 8.96 -2.88 -17.32
C SER A 54 10.07 -3.09 -16.27
N ILE A 55 11.02 -3.96 -16.58
CA ILE A 55 12.09 -4.40 -15.67
C ILE A 55 13.43 -3.96 -16.25
N THR A 56 14.25 -3.22 -15.50
CA THR A 56 15.57 -2.77 -15.98
C THR A 56 16.72 -3.65 -15.50
N ILE A 57 17.64 -3.95 -16.42
CA ILE A 57 18.86 -4.71 -16.16
C ILE A 57 20.04 -3.81 -16.51
N GLN A 58 20.99 -3.66 -15.59
CA GLN A 58 22.21 -2.88 -15.75
C GLN A 58 23.41 -3.81 -15.97
N ARG A 59 24.31 -3.45 -16.89
CA ARG A 59 25.69 -3.96 -16.92
C ARG A 59 26.58 -2.95 -16.19
N SER A 60 27.32 -3.40 -15.19
CA SER A 60 28.09 -2.54 -14.28
C SER A 60 29.51 -3.06 -14.08
N LEU A 61 30.43 -2.21 -13.58
CA LEU A 61 31.82 -2.57 -13.28
C LEU A 61 32.63 -3.09 -14.50
N GLY A 62 32.26 -2.67 -15.71
CA GLY A 62 32.95 -2.99 -16.95
C GLY A 62 32.01 -3.16 -18.15
N SER A 63 32.49 -2.83 -19.34
CA SER A 63 31.77 -2.99 -20.62
C SER A 63 32.60 -3.67 -21.72
N ASP A 64 33.79 -4.19 -21.37
CA ASP A 64 34.72 -4.78 -22.33
C ASP A 64 34.17 -6.10 -22.91
N GLY A 65 34.14 -6.21 -24.23
CA GLY A 65 33.58 -7.35 -24.96
C GLY A 65 32.04 -7.37 -25.02
N ARG A 66 31.49 -8.07 -26.01
CA ARG A 66 30.06 -8.39 -26.08
C ARG A 66 29.69 -9.30 -24.91
N ALA A 67 28.62 -8.96 -24.20
CA ALA A 67 28.06 -9.75 -23.11
C ALA A 67 26.55 -10.03 -23.30
N ALA A 68 26.04 -11.10 -22.71
CA ALA A 68 24.63 -11.45 -22.73
C ALA A 68 24.21 -12.22 -21.47
N VAL A 69 22.94 -12.14 -21.09
CA VAL A 69 22.36 -12.90 -19.96
C VAL A 69 20.93 -13.33 -20.29
N TYR A 70 20.54 -14.52 -19.81
CA TYR A 70 19.18 -15.02 -19.95
C TYR A 70 18.34 -14.70 -18.71
N ILE A 71 17.09 -14.27 -18.93
CA ILE A 71 16.10 -14.06 -17.89
C ILE A 71 14.96 -15.06 -18.06
N SER A 72 14.54 -15.68 -16.95
CA SER A 72 13.34 -16.50 -16.86
C SER A 72 12.51 -16.15 -15.63
N THR A 73 11.21 -16.39 -15.71
CA THR A 73 10.32 -16.45 -14.55
C THR A 73 10.75 -17.61 -13.64
N ILE A 74 10.62 -17.45 -12.32
CA ILE A 74 10.75 -18.55 -11.35
C ILE A 74 9.37 -19.19 -11.17
N PRO A 75 9.14 -20.45 -11.59
CA PRO A 75 7.82 -21.08 -11.47
C PRO A 75 7.45 -21.31 -10.00
N GLY A 76 6.19 -21.02 -9.64
CA GLY A 76 5.65 -21.33 -8.30
C GLY A 76 6.15 -20.41 -7.17
N VAL A 77 6.77 -19.26 -7.48
CA VAL A 77 7.24 -18.30 -6.47
C VAL A 77 6.46 -16.99 -6.61
N GLY A 78 5.76 -16.63 -5.53
CA GLY A 78 4.74 -15.57 -5.50
C GLY A 78 3.32 -16.12 -5.68
N ASN A 79 2.32 -15.24 -5.58
CA ASN A 79 0.89 -15.57 -5.65
C ASN A 79 0.24 -15.28 -7.03
N ALA A 80 0.99 -14.76 -8.02
CA ALA A 80 0.53 -14.62 -9.39
C ALA A 80 0.67 -15.95 -10.17
N VAL A 81 -0.38 -16.36 -10.87
CA VAL A 81 -0.44 -17.58 -11.66
C VAL A 81 0.03 -17.31 -13.09
N ALA A 82 1.20 -17.87 -13.43
CA ALA A 82 1.74 -17.84 -14.79
C ALA A 82 0.74 -18.43 -15.79
N GLY A 83 0.51 -17.73 -16.90
CA GLY A 83 -0.49 -18.08 -17.92
C GLY A 83 -1.91 -17.56 -17.65
N ARG A 84 -2.19 -17.04 -16.44
CA ARG A 84 -3.47 -16.39 -16.09
C ARG A 84 -3.30 -14.90 -15.77
N ASP A 85 -2.35 -14.57 -14.89
CA ASP A 85 -2.12 -13.20 -14.41
C ASP A 85 -0.95 -12.52 -15.15
N PHE A 86 -0.01 -13.30 -15.69
CA PHE A 86 1.07 -12.80 -16.55
C PHE A 86 1.60 -13.89 -17.50
N LYS A 87 2.28 -13.48 -18.57
CA LYS A 87 2.96 -14.39 -19.50
C LYS A 87 4.34 -14.76 -18.93
N PRO A 88 4.61 -16.04 -18.60
CA PRO A 88 5.92 -16.44 -18.10
C PRO A 88 7.01 -16.25 -19.16
N LEU A 89 8.18 -15.82 -18.72
CA LEU A 89 9.39 -15.73 -19.53
C LEU A 89 10.22 -17.00 -19.38
N TYR A 90 10.71 -17.51 -20.52
CA TYR A 90 11.62 -18.64 -20.59
C TYR A 90 12.81 -18.24 -21.47
N ASN A 91 14.00 -18.23 -20.89
CA ASN A 91 15.28 -18.00 -21.57
C ASN A 91 15.26 -16.77 -22.51
N VAL A 92 14.84 -15.61 -22.01
CA VAL A 92 14.88 -14.35 -22.77
C VAL A 92 16.28 -13.74 -22.65
N SER A 93 17.05 -13.69 -23.74
CA SER A 93 18.39 -13.08 -23.76
C SER A 93 18.34 -11.57 -23.89
N LEU A 94 19.00 -10.86 -22.98
CA LEU A 94 19.46 -9.48 -23.18
C LEU A 94 20.94 -9.50 -23.60
N MET A 95 21.39 -8.51 -24.39
CA MET A 95 22.75 -8.49 -24.94
C MET A 95 23.31 -7.08 -25.13
N TRP A 96 24.53 -6.87 -24.64
CA TRP A 96 25.32 -5.65 -24.73
C TRP A 96 26.47 -5.89 -25.70
N GLN A 97 26.72 -4.95 -26.61
CA GLN A 97 27.90 -4.96 -27.46
C GLN A 97 29.17 -4.59 -26.66
N ASP A 98 30.31 -4.71 -27.32
CA ASP A 98 31.59 -4.21 -26.83
C ASP A 98 31.50 -2.69 -26.56
N GLY A 99 31.80 -2.28 -25.33
CA GLY A 99 31.69 -0.89 -24.87
C GLY A 99 30.31 -0.45 -24.36
N GLU A 100 29.25 -1.26 -24.47
CA GLU A 100 27.91 -0.89 -23.97
C GLU A 100 27.74 -1.21 -22.48
N ASP A 101 27.34 -0.21 -21.67
CA ASP A 101 27.05 -0.27 -20.23
C ASP A 101 25.63 0.20 -19.84
N PHE A 102 24.89 0.84 -20.75
CA PHE A 102 23.55 1.38 -20.48
C PHE A 102 22.52 0.31 -20.06
N GLU A 103 21.47 0.73 -19.33
CA GLU A 103 20.41 -0.19 -18.89
C GLU A 103 19.57 -0.71 -20.07
N GLN A 104 19.22 -1.99 -20.03
CA GLN A 104 18.29 -2.60 -20.98
C GLN A 104 16.97 -2.94 -20.29
N ALA A 105 15.86 -2.60 -20.95
CA ALA A 105 14.52 -2.87 -20.47
C ALA A 105 14.02 -4.24 -20.97
N LEU A 106 13.49 -5.02 -20.04
CA LEU A 106 12.80 -6.29 -20.25
C LEU A 106 11.32 -6.12 -19.95
N TYR A 107 10.47 -6.42 -20.93
CA TYR A 107 9.02 -6.29 -20.80
C TYR A 107 8.38 -7.67 -20.54
N VAL A 108 7.72 -7.82 -19.39
CA VAL A 108 6.90 -9.00 -19.06
C VAL A 108 5.44 -8.67 -19.36
N PRO A 109 4.78 -9.34 -20.33
CA PRO A 109 3.35 -9.13 -20.56
C PRO A 109 2.53 -9.58 -19.35
N VAL A 110 1.63 -8.73 -18.88
CA VAL A 110 0.70 -8.97 -17.77
C VAL A 110 -0.70 -9.19 -18.36
N TYR A 111 -1.48 -10.07 -17.77
CA TYR A 111 -2.82 -10.42 -18.24
C TYR A 111 -3.89 -9.79 -17.34
N ASN A 112 -4.80 -9.05 -17.95
CA ASN A 112 -5.97 -8.45 -17.29
C ASN A 112 -7.16 -9.42 -17.41
N ASP A 113 -7.61 -10.02 -16.31
CA ASP A 113 -8.78 -10.93 -16.33
C ASP A 113 -10.13 -10.18 -16.39
N GLY A 114 -10.10 -8.85 -16.26
CA GLY A 114 -11.25 -7.96 -16.30
C GLY A 114 -11.97 -7.75 -14.97
N LYS A 115 -11.43 -8.26 -13.84
CA LYS A 115 -11.95 -8.04 -12.49
C LYS A 115 -11.15 -6.95 -11.75
N PRO A 116 -11.73 -6.30 -10.72
CA PRO A 116 -10.95 -5.48 -9.79
C PRO A 116 -9.90 -6.35 -9.09
N GLN A 117 -8.63 -5.96 -9.14
CA GLN A 117 -7.55 -6.68 -8.48
C GLN A 117 -7.40 -6.18 -7.04
N GLU A 118 -8.10 -6.80 -6.08
CA GLU A 118 -8.25 -6.24 -4.72
C GLU A 118 -7.13 -6.61 -3.73
N SER A 119 -6.12 -7.36 -4.18
CA SER A 119 -4.92 -7.69 -3.41
C SER A 119 -3.69 -7.78 -4.33
N PRO A 120 -2.48 -7.46 -3.85
CA PRO A 120 -1.27 -7.52 -4.67
C PRO A 120 -0.93 -8.97 -5.05
N LYS A 121 -0.80 -9.23 -6.35
CA LYS A 121 -0.25 -10.49 -6.88
C LYS A 121 1.24 -10.31 -7.17
N THR A 122 2.03 -11.34 -7.01
CA THR A 122 3.50 -11.27 -7.11
C THR A 122 4.07 -12.44 -7.90
N PHE A 123 5.15 -12.18 -8.64
CA PHE A 123 6.00 -13.23 -9.22
C PHE A 123 7.47 -12.81 -9.16
N MET A 124 8.39 -13.74 -9.42
CA MET A 124 9.82 -13.45 -9.45
C MET A 124 10.46 -13.78 -10.80
N LEU A 125 11.47 -12.99 -11.16
CA LEU A 125 12.37 -13.23 -12.29
C LEU A 125 13.77 -13.58 -11.78
N LYS A 126 14.51 -14.39 -12.53
CA LYS A 126 15.93 -14.70 -12.30
C LYS A 126 16.76 -14.48 -13.55
N MET A 127 17.98 -13.98 -13.38
CA MET A 127 19.05 -14.07 -14.37
C MET A 127 19.80 -15.41 -14.25
N HIS A 128 20.21 -15.96 -15.38
CA HIS A 128 21.02 -17.18 -15.48
C HIS A 128 21.84 -17.18 -16.79
N ASP A 129 22.77 -18.12 -16.92
CA ASP A 129 23.51 -18.43 -18.15
C ASP A 129 24.14 -17.21 -18.85
N ALA A 130 24.84 -16.37 -18.06
CA ALA A 130 25.55 -15.21 -18.59
C ALA A 130 26.81 -15.60 -19.38
N VAL A 131 27.10 -14.81 -20.43
CA VAL A 131 28.26 -14.93 -21.30
C VAL A 131 28.89 -13.54 -21.42
N GLY A 132 30.22 -13.43 -21.35
CA GLY A 132 30.94 -12.16 -21.53
C GLY A 132 30.80 -11.14 -20.38
N ALA A 133 30.08 -11.47 -19.30
CA ALA A 133 30.00 -10.74 -18.04
C ALA A 133 29.53 -11.70 -16.91
N GLU A 134 29.77 -11.35 -15.65
CA GLU A 134 29.25 -12.10 -14.49
C GLU A 134 27.80 -11.71 -14.15
N ILE A 135 27.13 -12.47 -13.26
CA ILE A 135 25.85 -12.07 -12.64
C ILE A 135 26.11 -11.66 -11.19
N ASN A 136 25.58 -10.52 -10.76
CA ASN A 136 25.60 -10.11 -9.36
C ASN A 136 24.70 -11.04 -8.52
N LEU A 137 25.27 -11.96 -7.75
CA LEU A 137 24.49 -12.91 -6.95
C LEU A 137 23.57 -12.25 -5.89
N ALA A 138 23.87 -11.01 -5.46
CA ALA A 138 22.99 -10.25 -4.56
C ALA A 138 21.81 -9.55 -5.28
N ARG A 139 21.82 -9.53 -6.62
CA ARG A 139 20.83 -8.85 -7.49
C ARG A 139 20.52 -9.69 -8.74
N ASN A 140 20.62 -11.01 -8.63
CA ASN A 140 20.36 -11.98 -9.70
C ASN A 140 18.86 -12.33 -9.84
N GLN A 141 18.04 -11.85 -8.92
CA GLN A 141 16.59 -12.00 -8.89
C GLN A 141 15.93 -10.66 -8.61
N THR A 142 14.69 -10.50 -9.07
CA THR A 142 13.82 -9.37 -8.69
C THR A 142 12.39 -9.86 -8.52
N GLN A 143 11.67 -9.27 -7.57
CA GLN A 143 10.23 -9.43 -7.46
C GLN A 143 9.53 -8.47 -8.43
N VAL A 144 8.38 -8.90 -8.96
CA VAL A 144 7.43 -8.05 -9.67
C VAL A 144 6.11 -8.12 -8.91
N VAL A 145 5.58 -6.96 -8.55
CA VAL A 145 4.31 -6.79 -7.83
C VAL A 145 3.30 -6.21 -8.80
N LEU A 146 2.25 -6.98 -9.07
CA LEU A 146 1.02 -6.50 -9.67
C LEU A 146 0.22 -5.86 -8.53
N VAL A 147 0.24 -4.54 -8.42
CA VAL A 147 -0.46 -3.81 -7.35
C VAL A 147 -1.93 -3.58 -7.71
N PRO A 148 -2.84 -3.55 -6.71
CA PRO A 148 -4.22 -3.12 -6.91
C PRO A 148 -4.32 -1.75 -7.59
N PRO A 149 -5.32 -1.51 -8.46
CA PRO A 149 -5.55 -0.19 -9.04
C PRO A 149 -5.98 0.80 -7.94
N ALA A 150 -5.35 1.97 -7.90
CA ALA A 150 -5.53 2.98 -6.85
C ALA A 150 -6.91 3.66 -6.81
N ASN A 151 -7.87 3.21 -7.64
CA ASN A 151 -9.26 3.66 -7.66
C ASN A 151 -10.22 2.71 -6.93
N LEU A 152 -9.71 1.71 -6.18
CA LEU A 152 -10.46 0.88 -5.24
C LEU A 152 -10.98 1.68 -4.04
N VAL A 153 -11.99 2.51 -4.30
CA VAL A 153 -12.84 3.13 -3.28
C VAL A 153 -13.92 2.14 -2.84
N PRO A 154 -14.06 1.82 -1.54
CA PRO A 154 -15.19 1.04 -1.03
C PRO A 154 -16.53 1.79 -1.06
N GLY A 155 -16.59 2.94 -1.74
CA GLY A 155 -17.77 3.79 -1.90
C GLY A 155 -17.99 4.72 -0.72
N SER A 156 -19.22 5.25 -0.65
CA SER A 156 -19.74 5.94 0.52
C SER A 156 -21.07 5.36 0.97
N PHE A 157 -21.39 5.58 2.26
CA PHE A 157 -22.63 5.15 2.89
C PHE A 157 -23.44 6.34 3.40
N THR A 158 -24.75 6.30 3.20
CA THR A 158 -25.68 7.36 3.63
C THR A 158 -27.07 6.79 3.92
N PHE A 159 -27.79 7.40 4.86
CA PHE A 159 -29.25 7.26 4.91
C PHE A 159 -29.90 8.07 3.78
N GLN A 160 -31.16 7.75 3.46
CA GLN A 160 -31.96 8.50 2.48
C GLN A 160 -32.52 9.82 3.05
N THR A 161 -32.75 9.88 4.37
CA THR A 161 -33.22 11.07 5.09
C THR A 161 -32.51 11.18 6.45
N ALA A 162 -32.36 12.39 6.97
CA ALA A 162 -31.76 12.65 8.29
C ALA A 162 -32.75 12.47 9.45
N THR A 163 -34.05 12.41 9.16
CA THR A 163 -35.13 12.19 10.12
C THR A 163 -36.19 11.24 9.56
N VAL A 164 -36.92 10.57 10.46
CA VAL A 164 -38.13 9.80 10.18
C VAL A 164 -39.03 9.78 11.43
N THR A 165 -40.35 9.85 11.26
CA THR A 165 -41.33 9.61 12.33
C THR A 165 -41.96 8.23 12.15
N VAL A 166 -42.36 7.59 13.24
CA VAL A 166 -43.03 6.29 13.25
C VAL A 166 -43.98 6.22 14.45
N ALA A 167 -45.18 5.66 14.27
CA ALA A 167 -46.09 5.41 15.38
C ALA A 167 -45.79 4.05 16.04
N GLU A 168 -46.06 3.94 17.33
CA GLU A 168 -45.94 2.71 18.13
C GLU A 168 -46.53 1.45 17.46
N GLY A 169 -45.98 0.29 17.78
CA GLY A 169 -46.42 -1.00 17.24
C GLY A 169 -46.11 -1.24 15.75
N ASN A 170 -45.56 -0.26 15.02
CA ASN A 170 -45.20 -0.42 13.61
C ASN A 170 -43.76 -0.91 13.41
N THR A 171 -43.53 -1.61 12.30
CA THR A 171 -42.18 -2.01 11.87
C THR A 171 -41.51 -0.87 11.10
N LEU A 172 -40.42 -0.33 11.64
CA LEU A 172 -39.59 0.67 10.98
C LEU A 172 -38.57 0.00 10.05
N THR A 173 -38.48 0.48 8.80
CA THR A 173 -37.48 0.04 7.82
C THR A 173 -36.65 1.23 7.34
N VAL A 174 -35.35 1.23 7.64
CA VAL A 174 -34.41 2.31 7.32
C VAL A 174 -33.45 1.85 6.22
N PRO A 175 -33.54 2.41 5.00
CA PRO A 175 -32.61 2.08 3.91
C PRO A 175 -31.27 2.81 4.09
N VAL A 176 -30.18 2.03 4.08
CA VAL A 176 -28.80 2.50 3.98
C VAL A 176 -28.33 2.31 2.54
N LEU A 177 -27.90 3.38 1.90
CA LEU A 177 -27.44 3.40 0.52
C LEU A 177 -25.92 3.22 0.48
N TRP A 178 -25.44 2.39 -0.45
CA TRP A 178 -24.06 2.29 -0.88
C TRP A 178 -23.91 2.97 -2.25
N VAL A 179 -23.05 3.98 -2.32
CA VAL A 179 -22.91 4.90 -3.46
C VAL A 179 -21.45 4.92 -3.95
N ALA A 180 -21.25 5.03 -5.27
CA ALA A 180 -19.93 5.22 -5.92
C ALA A 180 -18.82 4.18 -5.61
N GLY A 181 -19.15 3.02 -5.02
CA GLY A 181 -18.20 1.96 -4.70
C GLY A 181 -17.66 1.22 -5.94
N THR A 182 -16.36 0.92 -5.93
CA THR A 182 -15.65 0.20 -7.01
C THR A 182 -15.20 -1.21 -6.60
N THR A 183 -15.12 -1.50 -5.30
CA THR A 183 -14.80 -2.81 -4.71
C THR A 183 -15.84 -3.90 -5.02
N SER A 184 -15.43 -5.17 -4.95
CA SER A 184 -16.32 -6.34 -5.09
C SER A 184 -17.20 -6.55 -3.87
N MET A 185 -16.73 -6.14 -2.69
CA MET A 185 -17.47 -6.14 -1.43
C MET A 185 -17.32 -4.80 -0.72
N ALA A 186 -18.31 -4.43 0.07
CA ALA A 186 -18.24 -3.30 0.99
C ALA A 186 -19.11 -3.59 2.21
N SER A 187 -18.77 -3.00 3.36
CA SER A 187 -19.57 -3.14 4.58
C SER A 187 -19.61 -1.85 5.38
N VAL A 188 -20.57 -1.74 6.30
CA VAL A 188 -20.65 -0.67 7.30
C VAL A 188 -21.31 -1.23 8.57
N LYS A 189 -20.86 -0.78 9.74
CA LYS A 189 -21.58 -1.04 11.00
C LYS A 189 -22.62 0.04 11.25
N PHE A 190 -23.57 -0.23 12.12
CA PHE A 190 -24.40 0.80 12.73
C PHE A 190 -24.54 0.60 14.23
N GLU A 191 -24.80 1.69 14.92
CA GLU A 191 -25.11 1.72 16.35
C GLU A 191 -26.45 2.43 16.53
N VAL A 192 -27.29 1.89 17.41
CA VAL A 192 -28.54 2.55 17.81
C VAL A 192 -28.29 3.21 19.15
N VAL A 193 -28.33 4.54 19.16
CA VAL A 193 -28.05 5.39 20.33
C VAL A 193 -29.39 5.86 20.90
N CYS A 194 -29.68 5.44 22.12
CA CYS A 194 -30.84 5.91 22.89
C CYS A 194 -30.74 7.43 23.14
N LYS A 195 -31.88 8.14 23.11
CA LYS A 195 -31.95 9.55 23.50
C LYS A 195 -32.98 9.74 24.60
N SER A 196 -34.23 9.38 24.31
CA SER A 196 -35.24 9.08 25.33
C SER A 196 -35.70 7.62 25.15
N ALA A 197 -36.02 7.23 23.91
CA ALA A 197 -36.30 5.84 23.55
C ALA A 197 -35.03 4.99 23.51
N CYS A 198 -35.10 3.81 24.12
CA CYS A 198 -34.03 2.89 24.47
C CYS A 198 -34.40 1.45 24.09
N PHE A 199 -33.42 0.71 23.57
CA PHE A 199 -33.53 -0.75 23.42
C PHE A 199 -33.41 -1.43 24.80
N PRO A 200 -34.21 -2.47 25.12
CA PRO A 200 -35.23 -3.11 24.29
C PRO A 200 -36.68 -2.64 24.57
N THR A 201 -36.86 -1.62 25.42
CA THR A 201 -38.17 -1.21 25.95
C THR A 201 -39.11 -0.69 24.86
N ASP A 202 -38.59 0.18 23.99
CA ASP A 202 -39.44 0.99 23.10
C ASP A 202 -39.30 0.52 21.64
N PHE A 203 -38.21 -0.18 21.34
CA PHE A 203 -37.98 -0.85 20.07
C PHE A 203 -37.03 -2.05 20.19
N VAL A 204 -37.17 -3.00 19.25
CA VAL A 204 -36.32 -4.19 19.13
C VAL A 204 -35.76 -4.27 17.71
N LEU A 205 -34.44 -4.46 17.57
CA LEU A 205 -33.79 -4.68 16.28
C LEU A 205 -34.17 -6.08 15.73
N ILE A 206 -34.79 -6.12 14.54
CA ILE A 206 -35.10 -7.36 13.83
C ILE A 206 -33.91 -7.80 12.96
N SER A 207 -33.34 -6.88 12.18
CA SER A 207 -32.29 -7.22 11.21
C SER A 207 -31.43 -6.01 10.80
N PRO A 208 -30.12 -6.19 10.53
CA PRO A 208 -29.33 -7.39 10.82
C PRO A 208 -28.88 -7.41 12.29
N ALA A 209 -29.13 -8.52 13.00
CA ALA A 209 -28.79 -8.69 14.41
C ALA A 209 -27.26 -8.66 14.70
N THR A 210 -26.42 -8.68 13.66
CA THR A 210 -24.97 -8.52 13.74
C THR A 210 -24.51 -7.05 13.82
N HIS A 211 -25.43 -6.08 13.69
CA HIS A 211 -25.13 -4.65 13.55
C HIS A 211 -24.22 -4.31 12.34
N LEU A 212 -24.10 -5.23 11.38
CA LEU A 212 -23.24 -5.14 10.20
C LEU A 212 -24.08 -5.31 8.93
N LEU A 213 -23.92 -4.38 7.99
CA LEU A 213 -24.48 -4.45 6.65
C LEU A 213 -23.35 -4.77 5.67
N GLU A 214 -23.51 -5.80 4.82
CA GLU A 214 -22.51 -6.24 3.84
C GLU A 214 -23.09 -6.29 2.42
N TRP A 215 -22.52 -5.55 1.47
CA TRP A 215 -22.90 -5.56 0.06
C TRP A 215 -21.89 -6.38 -0.74
N LYS A 216 -22.36 -7.18 -1.69
CA LYS A 216 -21.53 -7.80 -2.73
C LYS A 216 -21.88 -7.21 -4.09
N ARG A 217 -20.88 -7.12 -4.97
CA ARG A 217 -21.02 -6.52 -6.30
C ARG A 217 -21.97 -7.32 -7.20
N ASP A 218 -21.88 -8.65 -7.10
CA ASP A 218 -22.58 -9.60 -7.97
C ASP A 218 -24.05 -9.80 -7.60
N ASP A 219 -24.47 -9.41 -6.37
CA ASP A 219 -25.86 -9.51 -5.90
C ASP A 219 -26.80 -8.50 -6.61
N TYR A 220 -26.26 -7.53 -7.34
CA TYR A 220 -27.02 -6.51 -8.07
C TYR A 220 -26.58 -6.45 -9.54
N PRO A 221 -27.49 -6.18 -10.49
CA PRO A 221 -27.15 -6.09 -11.91
C PRO A 221 -26.09 -5.00 -12.16
N ALA A 222 -25.25 -5.19 -13.18
CA ALA A 222 -24.12 -4.31 -13.50
C ALA A 222 -24.52 -2.85 -13.83
N SER A 223 -25.80 -2.58 -14.07
CA SER A 223 -26.38 -1.24 -14.27
C SER A 223 -26.82 -0.52 -12.99
N ALA A 224 -26.77 -1.17 -11.82
CA ALA A 224 -27.22 -0.59 -10.55
C ALA A 224 -26.24 0.48 -10.02
N THR A 225 -26.61 1.75 -10.20
CA THR A 225 -25.88 2.94 -9.73
C THR A 225 -26.09 3.26 -8.25
N ILE A 226 -27.21 2.82 -7.68
CA ILE A 226 -27.53 2.89 -6.25
C ILE A 226 -27.81 1.47 -5.78
N ARG A 227 -27.23 1.09 -4.65
CA ARG A 227 -27.42 -0.21 -3.99
C ARG A 227 -27.83 0.08 -2.55
N TRP A 228 -28.77 -0.69 -2.00
CA TRP A 228 -29.24 -0.46 -0.62
C TRP A 228 -29.40 -1.76 0.14
N GLN A 229 -29.33 -1.65 1.46
CA GLN A 229 -29.78 -2.65 2.42
C GLN A 229 -30.57 -1.95 3.53
N ASN A 230 -31.36 -2.73 4.27
CA ASN A 230 -32.32 -2.20 5.22
C ASN A 230 -31.93 -2.60 6.65
N ILE A 231 -31.93 -1.62 7.55
CA ILE A 231 -32.04 -1.87 8.99
C ILE A 231 -33.54 -1.96 9.29
N VAL A 232 -33.96 -3.00 10.00
CA VAL A 232 -35.38 -3.25 10.32
C VAL A 232 -35.53 -3.35 11.83
N LEU A 233 -36.38 -2.50 12.41
CA LEU A 233 -36.70 -2.49 13.84
C LEU A 233 -38.22 -2.64 14.02
N GLN A 234 -38.63 -3.32 15.08
CA GLN A 234 -40.00 -3.27 15.55
C GLN A 234 -40.10 -2.18 16.62
N VAL A 235 -40.93 -1.16 16.42
CA VAL A 235 -41.33 -0.26 17.50
C VAL A 235 -42.35 -1.02 18.35
N LEU A 236 -42.19 -0.98 19.67
CA LEU A 236 -43.12 -1.64 20.59
C LEU A 236 -44.34 -0.75 20.84
N ASN A 237 -45.28 -1.28 21.62
CA ASN A 237 -46.43 -0.58 22.19
C ASN A 237 -46.69 -1.31 23.52
N ASP A 238 -46.74 -0.57 24.63
CA ASP A 238 -46.81 -1.11 25.99
C ASP A 238 -48.06 -0.65 26.77
N GLU A 239 -48.98 0.03 26.08
CA GLU A 239 -50.21 0.63 26.61
C GLU A 239 -49.98 1.74 27.66
N LEU A 240 -48.81 2.39 27.70
CA LEU A 240 -48.54 3.57 28.55
C LEU A 240 -48.74 4.91 27.83
N TYR A 241 -48.79 6.00 28.62
CA TYR A 241 -48.85 7.37 28.11
C TYR A 241 -47.44 7.95 28.05
N GLU A 242 -46.94 8.19 26.83
CA GLU A 242 -45.60 8.72 26.58
C GLU A 242 -45.65 10.04 25.80
N GLN A 243 -44.59 10.85 25.87
CA GLN A 243 -44.46 12.05 25.03
C GLN A 243 -43.85 11.68 23.67
N ILE A 244 -43.55 12.64 22.81
CA ILE A 244 -42.84 12.34 21.56
C ILE A 244 -41.40 11.92 21.90
N GLU A 245 -41.18 10.62 21.82
CA GLU A 245 -39.95 9.92 22.15
C GLU A 245 -38.97 9.94 20.96
N SER A 246 -37.66 9.72 21.20
CA SER A 246 -36.68 9.62 20.10
C SER A 246 -35.44 8.78 20.40
N PHE A 247 -34.83 8.27 19.33
CA PHE A 247 -33.50 7.65 19.31
C PHE A 247 -32.75 8.06 18.02
N SER A 248 -31.51 7.64 17.85
CA SER A 248 -30.86 7.73 16.53
C SER A 248 -30.05 6.50 16.15
N ILE A 249 -29.88 6.32 14.85
CA ILE A 249 -29.03 5.29 14.27
C ILE A 249 -27.86 6.01 13.61
N ARG A 250 -26.62 5.72 14.04
CA ARG A 250 -25.40 6.23 13.43
C ARG A 250 -24.67 5.13 12.67
N LEU A 251 -24.21 5.44 11.46
CA LEU A 251 -23.30 4.57 10.72
C LEU A 251 -21.90 4.63 11.35
N MET A 252 -21.16 3.53 11.25
CA MET A 252 -19.80 3.40 11.78
C MET A 252 -18.87 2.73 10.78
N VAL A 253 -17.68 3.30 10.66
CA VAL A 253 -16.53 2.71 9.96
C VAL A 253 -16.19 1.38 10.65
N VAL A 254 -15.90 0.34 9.86
CA VAL A 254 -15.34 -0.92 10.38
C VAL A 254 -13.85 -0.96 10.04
N GLU A 255 -13.04 -1.19 11.07
CA GLU A 255 -11.60 -1.38 10.89
C GLU A 255 -11.36 -2.67 10.08
N PRO A 256 -10.46 -2.65 9.08
CA PRO A 256 -10.11 -3.86 8.35
C PRO A 256 -9.41 -4.85 9.29
N SER A 257 -9.79 -6.13 9.24
CA SER A 257 -9.02 -7.21 9.85
C SER A 257 -7.71 -7.45 9.09
N GLU A 258 -6.71 -8.06 9.75
CA GLU A 258 -5.38 -8.28 9.16
C GLU A 258 -5.41 -9.09 7.83
N ASP A 259 -6.42 -9.95 7.66
CA ASP A 259 -6.65 -10.73 6.43
C ASP A 259 -7.57 -10.03 5.38
N SER A 260 -8.17 -8.88 5.69
CA SER A 260 -9.11 -8.17 4.79
C SER A 260 -8.49 -6.92 4.17
N THR A 261 -8.21 -6.94 2.87
CA THR A 261 -7.69 -5.78 2.12
C THR A 261 -8.72 -4.66 1.89
N ILE A 262 -9.96 -4.83 2.33
CA ILE A 262 -11.05 -3.86 2.17
C ILE A 262 -11.51 -3.38 3.56
N GLY A 263 -11.16 -2.13 3.88
CA GLY A 263 -11.83 -1.36 4.93
C GLY A 263 -13.12 -0.74 4.42
N THR A 264 -13.93 -0.16 5.31
CA THR A 264 -15.23 0.41 4.92
C THR A 264 -15.11 1.72 4.15
N GLY A 265 -16.13 2.01 3.34
CA GLY A 265 -16.29 3.28 2.64
C GLY A 265 -16.50 4.47 3.58
N VAL A 266 -16.47 5.67 2.99
CA VAL A 266 -16.64 6.93 3.73
C VAL A 266 -18.11 7.12 4.11
N ILE A 267 -18.40 7.52 5.34
CA ILE A 267 -19.75 7.93 5.73
C ILE A 267 -19.99 9.32 5.12
N ALA A 268 -21.03 9.45 4.28
CA ALA A 268 -21.37 10.70 3.60
C ALA A 268 -22.32 11.58 4.45
N ASP A 269 -22.80 12.66 3.85
CA ASP A 269 -23.51 13.78 4.48
C ASP A 269 -24.64 13.40 5.46
N ILE A 270 -25.31 12.26 5.26
CA ILE A 270 -26.34 11.74 6.18
C ILE A 270 -25.85 10.44 6.85
N GLY A 271 -24.90 10.59 7.78
CA GLY A 271 -24.31 9.51 8.59
C GLY A 271 -25.06 9.15 9.87
N GLU A 272 -25.98 10.00 10.33
CA GLU A 272 -26.92 9.76 11.44
C GLU A 272 -28.35 10.01 10.94
N ILE A 273 -29.29 9.15 11.33
CA ILE A 273 -30.73 9.37 11.20
C ILE A 273 -31.37 9.43 12.59
N ILE A 274 -32.18 10.45 12.84
CA ILE A 274 -32.98 10.58 14.06
C ILE A 274 -34.36 9.98 13.81
N VAL A 275 -34.75 9.03 14.65
CA VAL A 275 -36.08 8.44 14.67
C VAL A 275 -36.86 9.09 15.80
N ALA A 276 -38.04 9.62 15.49
CA ALA A 276 -39.00 10.06 16.49
C ALA A 276 -40.21 9.10 16.52
N ILE A 277 -40.70 8.81 17.72
CA ILE A 277 -41.89 7.99 17.95
C ILE A 277 -43.04 8.95 18.29
N ASP A 278 -44.12 8.89 17.51
CA ASP A 278 -45.26 9.82 17.65
C ASP A 278 -46.23 9.35 18.76
N GLY A 279 -46.42 10.18 19.80
CA GLY A 279 -47.39 9.98 20.89
C GLY A 279 -48.28 11.22 21.15
N PRO A 280 -49.34 11.13 21.97
CA PRO A 280 -49.70 10.03 22.87
C PRO A 280 -51.02 9.29 22.52
N ASN A 281 -51.21 8.12 23.13
CA ASN A 281 -52.53 7.51 23.38
C ASN A 281 -52.82 7.40 24.90
N ASP A 282 -54.03 6.94 25.24
CA ASP A 282 -54.52 6.48 26.55
C ASP A 282 -54.46 7.42 27.79
N VAL A 283 -55.65 7.89 28.17
CA VAL A 283 -55.90 8.89 29.23
C VAL A 283 -55.98 8.25 30.63
N ARG A 284 -55.26 8.79 31.63
CA ARG A 284 -55.24 8.31 33.02
C ARG A 284 -55.34 9.46 34.04
N SER A 285 -56.43 9.50 34.83
CA SER A 285 -56.71 10.61 35.77
C SER A 285 -55.84 10.66 37.04
N GLY A 286 -55.09 9.58 37.34
CA GLY A 286 -54.16 9.47 38.47
C GLY A 286 -54.80 9.08 39.80
N MET A 287 -53.97 8.90 40.83
CA MET A 287 -54.37 8.59 42.21
C MET A 287 -53.89 9.66 43.19
N LEU A 288 -54.72 9.96 44.20
CA LEU A 288 -54.44 10.93 45.27
C LEU A 288 -54.03 10.23 46.57
N GLN A 289 -52.99 10.73 47.23
CA GLN A 289 -52.45 10.17 48.48
C GLN A 289 -51.68 11.21 49.30
N PHE A 290 -51.37 10.90 50.56
CA PHE A 290 -50.29 11.61 51.28
C PHE A 290 -48.92 11.28 50.66
N ASN A 291 -47.90 12.09 50.95
CA ASN A 291 -46.51 11.77 50.59
C ASN A 291 -46.08 10.40 51.15
N THR A 292 -45.42 9.59 50.33
CA THR A 292 -44.92 8.24 50.63
C THR A 292 -43.47 8.11 50.13
N GLU A 293 -42.70 7.16 50.67
CA GLU A 293 -41.34 6.88 50.17
C GLU A 293 -41.36 6.10 48.83
N CYS A 294 -42.47 5.44 48.51
CA CYS A 294 -42.70 4.70 47.25
C CYS A 294 -44.21 4.55 46.95
N PHE A 295 -44.57 3.99 45.80
CA PHE A 295 -45.95 3.91 45.29
C PHE A 295 -46.17 2.56 44.58
N PRO A 296 -47.37 1.93 44.64
CA PRO A 296 -48.59 2.39 45.33
C PRO A 296 -48.75 1.85 46.77
N ASP A 297 -48.02 0.81 47.16
CA ASP A 297 -48.31 0.02 48.37
C ASP A 297 -47.60 0.49 49.66
N CYS A 298 -46.85 1.60 49.59
CA CYS A 298 -46.03 2.07 50.71
C CYS A 298 -46.83 2.99 51.64
N ALA A 299 -46.63 2.83 52.95
CA ALA A 299 -47.30 3.64 53.96
C ALA A 299 -46.93 5.12 53.84
N SER A 300 -47.86 6.00 54.20
CA SER A 300 -47.63 7.45 54.22
C SER A 300 -46.50 7.85 55.19
N ALA A 301 -45.82 8.93 54.81
CA ALA A 301 -44.88 9.63 55.68
C ALA A 301 -45.59 10.06 56.98
N LYS A 302 -44.88 9.91 58.10
CA LYS A 302 -45.33 10.34 59.43
C LYS A 302 -44.51 11.55 59.84
N TYR A 303 -45.20 12.55 60.37
CA TYR A 303 -44.60 13.84 60.69
C TYR A 303 -44.40 13.95 62.20
N ALA A 304 -43.40 14.72 62.62
CA ALA A 304 -43.18 15.03 64.02
C ALA A 304 -43.05 16.55 64.21
N VAL A 305 -43.58 17.05 65.33
CA VAL A 305 -43.59 18.46 65.71
C VAL A 305 -43.30 18.60 67.20
N GLN A 306 -42.86 19.77 67.67
CA GLN A 306 -42.83 20.07 69.10
C GLN A 306 -44.13 20.76 69.52
N SER A 307 -44.57 20.59 70.76
CA SER A 307 -45.83 21.18 71.24
C SER A 307 -45.82 22.71 71.11
N GLY A 308 -46.77 23.26 70.34
CA GLY A 308 -46.83 24.68 69.99
C GLY A 308 -46.20 25.04 68.65
N GLY A 309 -45.64 24.07 67.92
CA GLY A 309 -45.23 24.22 66.53
C GLY A 309 -46.25 23.65 65.54
N SER A 310 -46.00 23.83 64.25
CA SER A 310 -46.83 23.28 63.16
C SER A 310 -46.03 22.34 62.26
N ALA A 311 -46.67 21.27 61.77
CA ALA A 311 -46.13 20.37 60.76
C ALA A 311 -46.64 20.75 59.36
N LEU A 312 -45.76 20.67 58.35
CA LEU A 312 -46.10 20.84 56.94
C LEU A 312 -46.34 19.46 56.32
N VAL A 313 -47.59 19.15 56.00
CA VAL A 313 -48.01 17.84 55.48
C VAL A 313 -48.30 17.92 53.99
N ILE A 314 -47.79 16.95 53.24
CA ILE A 314 -47.80 16.93 51.77
C ILE A 314 -48.80 15.89 51.24
N VAL A 315 -49.58 16.29 50.24
CA VAL A 315 -50.56 15.48 49.49
C VAL A 315 -50.21 15.53 48.01
N GLN A 316 -50.23 14.39 47.33
CA GLN A 316 -49.66 14.17 46.00
C GLN A 316 -50.67 13.56 45.03
N ARG A 317 -50.52 13.89 43.75
CA ARG A 317 -51.17 13.22 42.62
C ARG A 317 -50.11 12.38 41.90
N ARG A 318 -50.34 11.07 41.76
CA ARG A 318 -49.38 10.10 41.18
C ARG A 318 -50.05 9.23 40.13
N SER A 319 -49.27 8.68 39.19
CA SER A 319 -49.76 7.74 38.14
C SER A 319 -50.87 8.29 37.21
N GLY A 320 -50.87 9.59 36.95
CA GLY A 320 -51.79 10.24 35.99
C GLY A 320 -52.10 11.69 36.36
N SER A 321 -52.43 12.49 35.35
CA SER A 321 -52.60 13.96 35.43
C SER A 321 -53.94 14.47 34.90
N ASP A 322 -54.79 13.57 34.42
CA ASP A 322 -55.73 13.95 33.37
C ASP A 322 -57.09 14.37 33.94
N GLY A 323 -57.61 15.47 33.42
CA GLY A 323 -58.76 16.19 33.97
C GLY A 323 -58.50 16.85 35.33
N ASP A 324 -59.41 17.74 35.70
CA ASP A 324 -59.45 18.38 37.02
C ASP A 324 -59.79 17.36 38.14
N CYS A 325 -59.12 17.46 39.29
CA CYS A 325 -59.44 16.64 40.45
C CYS A 325 -59.37 17.41 41.78
N SER A 326 -60.10 16.93 42.78
CA SER A 326 -60.04 17.46 44.15
C SER A 326 -60.13 16.36 45.21
N VAL A 327 -59.67 16.65 46.43
CA VAL A 327 -59.87 15.82 47.63
C VAL A 327 -59.89 16.70 48.88
N VAL A 328 -60.66 16.31 49.89
CA VAL A 328 -60.68 16.97 51.20
C VAL A 328 -59.72 16.26 52.14
N VAL A 329 -58.81 17.01 52.76
CA VAL A 329 -58.01 16.55 53.89
C VAL A 329 -58.70 16.98 55.18
N ALA A 330 -58.86 16.06 56.12
CA ALA A 330 -59.39 16.35 57.45
C ALA A 330 -58.49 15.75 58.54
N ALA A 331 -58.36 16.46 59.66
CA ALA A 331 -57.73 15.95 60.88
C ALA A 331 -58.78 15.32 61.82
N GLN A 332 -58.39 14.27 62.51
CA GLN A 332 -59.23 13.48 63.41
C GLN A 332 -58.48 13.15 64.70
N ASP A 333 -59.21 13.15 65.82
CA ASP A 333 -58.70 12.76 67.13
C ASP A 333 -58.19 11.31 67.12
N ASP A 334 -57.03 11.09 67.75
CA ASP A 334 -56.46 9.77 68.02
C ASP A 334 -55.96 9.74 69.48
N THR A 335 -54.75 10.26 69.74
CA THR A 335 -54.24 10.48 71.11
C THR A 335 -53.96 11.95 71.43
N ALA A 336 -54.00 12.83 70.43
CA ALA A 336 -54.23 14.27 70.58
C ALA A 336 -55.72 14.59 70.37
N VAL A 337 -56.24 15.59 71.08
CA VAL A 337 -57.64 16.04 71.01
C VAL A 337 -57.76 17.44 70.40
N ALA A 338 -58.69 17.60 69.47
CA ALA A 338 -58.98 18.85 68.76
C ALA A 338 -59.36 19.99 69.74
N GLY A 339 -58.75 21.16 69.56
CA GLY A 339 -58.91 22.32 70.43
C GLY A 339 -58.18 22.23 71.78
N LEU A 340 -57.53 21.10 72.11
CA LEU A 340 -56.73 20.91 73.33
C LEU A 340 -55.24 20.70 73.04
N ASP A 341 -54.92 19.85 72.06
CA ASP A 341 -53.55 19.52 71.66
C ASP A 341 -53.24 19.96 70.22
N TYR A 342 -54.26 20.24 69.39
CA TYR A 342 -54.10 20.72 68.02
C TYR A 342 -55.29 21.56 67.52
N GLU A 343 -55.09 22.37 66.47
CA GLU A 343 -56.16 23.18 65.85
C GLU A 343 -57.01 22.33 64.88
N PRO A 344 -58.37 22.37 64.95
CA PRO A 344 -59.23 21.63 64.03
C PRO A 344 -58.96 22.01 62.56
N LEU A 345 -58.79 21.00 61.69
CA LEU A 345 -58.42 21.19 60.29
C LEU A 345 -59.32 20.37 59.35
N GLU A 346 -59.97 21.05 58.40
CA GLU A 346 -60.57 20.46 57.21
C GLU A 346 -60.38 21.40 56.01
N ARG A 347 -59.92 20.88 54.87
CA ARG A 347 -59.58 21.69 53.68
C ARG A 347 -59.67 20.89 52.38
N GLU A 348 -60.38 21.41 51.38
CA GLU A 348 -60.34 20.87 50.00
C GLU A 348 -59.05 21.33 49.30
N LEU A 349 -58.41 20.40 48.59
CA LEU A 349 -57.25 20.59 47.72
C LEU A 349 -57.66 20.29 46.28
N PHE A 350 -57.11 21.04 45.33
CA PHE A 350 -57.51 21.00 43.93
C PHE A 350 -56.29 20.98 43.00
N TRP A 351 -56.36 20.18 41.93
CA TRP A 351 -55.40 20.13 40.82
C TRP A 351 -56.15 20.37 39.51
N LYS A 352 -55.54 21.17 38.62
CA LYS A 352 -55.98 21.29 37.24
C LYS A 352 -55.55 20.07 36.42
N GLU A 353 -56.17 19.87 35.27
CA GLU A 353 -55.63 19.04 34.20
C GLU A 353 -54.13 19.35 33.95
N GLY A 354 -53.30 18.30 33.85
CA GLY A 354 -51.84 18.41 33.70
C GLY A 354 -51.06 18.72 34.99
N ASP A 355 -51.73 19.13 36.07
CA ASP A 355 -51.07 19.52 37.33
C ASP A 355 -50.85 18.30 38.25
N THR A 356 -49.58 17.95 38.43
CA THR A 356 -49.10 16.91 39.36
C THR A 356 -48.44 17.48 40.62
N SER A 357 -48.40 18.82 40.77
CA SER A 357 -47.60 19.48 41.79
C SER A 357 -48.11 19.21 43.21
N ASP A 358 -47.21 18.76 44.08
CA ASP A 358 -47.46 18.50 45.50
C ASP A 358 -48.21 19.65 46.19
N ARG A 359 -49.27 19.31 46.93
CA ARG A 359 -50.09 20.25 47.69
C ARG A 359 -49.75 20.16 49.17
N GLN A 360 -49.68 21.32 49.81
CA GLN A 360 -49.24 21.43 51.19
C GLN A 360 -50.38 21.94 52.09
N ILE A 361 -50.51 21.32 53.26
CA ILE A 361 -51.35 21.78 54.36
C ILE A 361 -50.51 21.93 55.62
N VAL A 362 -50.95 22.80 56.54
CA VAL A 362 -50.27 23.05 57.81
C VAL A 362 -51.14 22.50 58.94
N VAL A 363 -50.55 21.67 59.80
CA VAL A 363 -51.20 21.09 60.99
C VAL A 363 -50.56 21.73 62.23
N THR A 364 -51.28 22.63 62.90
CA THR A 364 -50.78 23.33 64.10
C THR A 364 -51.05 22.53 65.36
N SER A 365 -50.00 22.26 66.14
CA SER A 365 -50.14 21.76 67.52
C SER A 365 -50.24 22.91 68.51
N LEU A 366 -51.00 22.73 69.58
CA LEU A 366 -51.16 23.73 70.64
C LEU A 366 -50.03 23.59 71.67
N ALA A 367 -49.62 24.73 72.25
CA ALA A 367 -48.49 24.80 73.17
C ALA A 367 -48.89 24.32 74.58
N ARG A 368 -48.16 23.33 75.12
CA ARG A 368 -48.44 22.67 76.39
C ARG A 368 -47.18 22.64 77.27
N ALA A 369 -47.19 23.37 78.38
CA ALA A 369 -45.99 23.69 79.15
C ALA A 369 -45.45 22.57 80.09
N ASP A 370 -45.80 21.30 79.87
CA ASP A 370 -45.29 20.17 80.66
C ASP A 370 -44.37 19.27 79.81
N PRO A 371 -43.04 19.32 80.01
CA PRO A 371 -42.07 18.55 79.24
C PRO A 371 -42.02 17.06 79.62
N ARG A 372 -42.85 16.60 80.58
CA ARG A 372 -42.96 15.18 80.94
C ARG A 372 -44.02 14.41 80.13
N LEU A 373 -44.78 15.11 79.30
CA LEU A 373 -45.89 14.51 78.58
C LEU A 373 -45.39 13.52 77.52
N PRO A 374 -46.01 12.33 77.39
CA PRO A 374 -45.71 11.41 76.30
C PRO A 374 -46.13 12.01 74.95
N SER A 375 -45.58 11.46 73.87
CA SER A 375 -45.94 11.83 72.51
C SER A 375 -47.42 11.56 72.22
N ARG A 376 -48.11 12.55 71.66
CA ARG A 376 -49.49 12.43 71.17
C ARG A 376 -49.53 12.45 69.66
N ARG A 377 -50.54 11.80 69.10
CA ARG A 377 -50.76 11.64 67.67
C ARG A 377 -52.06 12.28 67.22
N ILE A 378 -51.98 13.05 66.14
CA ILE A 378 -53.12 13.51 65.33
C ILE A 378 -53.24 12.54 64.15
N ALA A 379 -54.44 12.07 63.82
CA ALA A 379 -54.70 11.33 62.58
C ALA A 379 -55.16 12.28 61.47
N LEU A 380 -54.73 12.02 60.23
CA LEU A 380 -55.12 12.77 59.03
C LEU A 380 -55.71 11.81 58.01
N VAL A 381 -56.82 12.19 57.37
CA VAL A 381 -57.56 11.36 56.42
C VAL A 381 -57.88 12.12 55.13
N LEU A 382 -57.81 11.44 54.00
CA LEU A 382 -58.31 11.92 52.70
C LEU A 382 -59.75 11.44 52.49
N ARG A 383 -60.65 12.34 52.08
CA ARG A 383 -62.08 12.05 51.83
C ARG A 383 -62.69 12.91 50.72
N ASN A 384 -63.91 12.57 50.28
CA ASN A 384 -64.73 13.37 49.37
C ASN A 384 -64.03 13.77 48.05
N ASN A 385 -63.30 12.84 47.43
CA ASN A 385 -62.56 13.10 46.18
C ASN A 385 -63.47 13.22 44.95
N LYS A 386 -62.95 13.89 43.92
CA LYS A 386 -63.57 14.02 42.57
C LYS A 386 -62.49 13.89 41.51
N GLY A 387 -62.83 13.29 40.36
CA GLY A 387 -61.90 13.06 39.25
C GLY A 387 -60.98 11.87 39.50
N ALA A 388 -59.89 12.09 40.25
CA ALA A 388 -58.92 11.06 40.61
C ALA A 388 -59.38 10.22 41.81
N PRO A 389 -59.29 8.87 41.79
CA PRO A 389 -59.45 8.03 42.98
C PRO A 389 -58.40 8.32 44.06
N ILE A 390 -58.71 7.96 45.31
CA ILE A 390 -57.74 7.97 46.42
C ILE A 390 -57.05 6.59 46.48
N ASN A 391 -55.74 6.55 46.71
CA ASN A 391 -54.99 5.31 46.94
C ASN A 391 -55.42 4.62 48.26
N GLY A 392 -54.99 3.36 48.47
CA GLY A 392 -55.41 2.48 49.57
C GLY A 392 -55.24 3.04 51.00
N ALA A 393 -55.79 2.32 51.98
CA ALA A 393 -55.91 2.77 53.38
C ALA A 393 -54.57 3.20 54.02
N HIS A 394 -53.46 2.60 53.58
CA HIS A 394 -52.08 2.89 54.00
C HIS A 394 -51.53 4.23 53.49
N ALA A 395 -52.08 4.77 52.41
CA ALA A 395 -51.63 6.01 51.74
C ALA A 395 -52.67 7.14 51.80
N SER A 396 -53.94 6.81 52.09
CA SER A 396 -55.04 7.75 52.34
C SER A 396 -55.18 8.21 53.80
N THR A 397 -54.37 7.65 54.70
CA THR A 397 -54.26 8.06 56.10
C THR A 397 -52.81 8.43 56.44
N SER A 398 -52.59 9.40 57.33
CA SER A 398 -51.26 9.84 57.81
C SER A 398 -51.34 10.35 59.26
N TYR A 399 -50.20 10.65 59.88
CA TYR A 399 -50.10 10.95 61.31
C TYR A 399 -49.09 12.05 61.62
N VAL A 400 -49.37 12.84 62.67
CA VAL A 400 -48.46 13.86 63.22
C VAL A 400 -48.24 13.61 64.72
N ASP A 401 -47.00 13.36 65.13
CA ASP A 401 -46.60 13.09 66.53
C ASP A 401 -45.97 14.33 67.21
N ILE A 402 -46.33 14.61 68.47
CA ILE A 402 -45.93 15.82 69.23
C ILE A 402 -44.84 15.50 70.28
N THR A 403 -43.74 16.27 70.36
CA THR A 403 -42.44 15.86 71.01
C THR A 403 -41.73 16.95 71.88
N SER A 404 -40.55 16.64 72.49
CA SER A 404 -39.75 17.49 73.42
C SER A 404 -38.20 17.17 73.41
N PRO A 405 -37.24 18.04 73.86
CA PRO A 405 -35.85 18.09 73.30
C PRO A 405 -34.56 18.02 74.22
N THR A 406 -33.38 17.61 73.66
CA THR A 406 -31.92 17.69 74.14
C THR A 406 -30.95 17.04 73.09
N SER A 407 -29.58 16.97 73.04
CA SER A 407 -28.32 17.57 73.67
C SER A 407 -27.03 17.26 72.79
N VAL A 408 -25.78 17.76 73.05
CA VAL A 408 -24.64 17.87 72.04
C VAL A 408 -23.14 17.71 72.56
N TYR A 409 -22.12 17.49 71.66
CA TYR A 409 -20.62 17.32 71.85
C TYR A 409 -19.70 18.06 70.76
N LEU A 410 -18.34 17.90 70.72
CA LEU A 410 -17.26 18.69 69.97
C LEU A 410 -16.33 17.88 68.98
N GLY A 411 -15.39 18.50 68.16
CA GLY A 411 -14.74 17.89 66.94
C GLY A 411 -13.26 18.19 66.43
N ASP A 412 -12.91 17.82 65.16
CA ASP A 412 -11.53 17.65 64.55
C ASP A 412 -11.26 18.18 63.09
N VAL A 413 -10.02 17.99 62.53
CA VAL A 413 -9.53 18.45 61.19
C VAL A 413 -8.64 17.42 60.44
N ASN A 414 -8.84 17.24 59.12
CA ASN A 414 -8.10 16.29 58.25
C ASN A 414 -7.85 16.84 56.82
N PHE A 415 -6.96 16.22 56.04
CA PHE A 415 -7.05 16.28 54.57
C PHE A 415 -8.38 15.63 54.11
N ALA A 416 -9.02 16.19 53.07
CA ALA A 416 -10.34 15.75 52.64
C ALA A 416 -10.26 14.47 51.81
N ILE A 417 -10.85 13.37 52.32
CA ILE A 417 -11.08 12.15 51.55
C ILE A 417 -12.40 12.31 50.80
N ARG A 418 -12.36 12.13 49.48
CA ARG A 418 -13.52 12.34 48.59
C ARG A 418 -14.43 11.11 48.61
N GLU A 419 -15.44 11.09 49.47
CA GLU A 419 -16.58 10.19 49.26
C GLU A 419 -17.34 10.59 47.97
N PRO A 420 -17.83 9.62 47.17
CA PRO A 420 -18.56 9.90 45.95
C PRO A 420 -20.05 10.09 46.23
N LEU A 421 -20.53 11.35 46.19
CA LEU A 421 -21.89 11.63 45.74
C LEU A 421 -21.84 12.42 44.42
N GLU A 422 -22.82 12.13 43.57
CA GLU A 422 -22.82 12.40 42.14
C GLU A 422 -23.11 13.86 41.80
N SER A 423 -22.68 14.26 40.59
CA SER A 423 -23.11 15.48 39.88
C SER A 423 -22.75 16.82 40.58
N VAL A 424 -22.28 17.85 39.88
CA VAL A 424 -22.72 18.34 38.57
C VAL A 424 -21.51 18.87 37.77
N LEU A 425 -21.52 18.63 36.45
CA LEU A 425 -20.60 19.10 35.39
C LEU A 425 -19.28 18.34 35.10
N ARG A 426 -19.39 17.46 34.09
CA ARG A 426 -18.41 17.16 33.01
C ARG A 426 -17.20 16.26 33.35
N ALA A 427 -17.25 15.05 32.80
CA ALA A 427 -16.18 14.05 32.63
C ALA A 427 -15.49 14.21 31.24
N PRO A 428 -14.48 13.41 30.87
CA PRO A 428 -13.77 12.35 31.61
C PRO A 428 -12.28 12.72 31.86
N ASP A 429 -11.34 11.87 32.33
CA ASP A 429 -11.33 10.44 32.71
C ASP A 429 -10.32 10.25 33.90
N LEU A 430 -9.69 9.14 34.29
CA LEU A 430 -9.63 7.72 33.85
C LEU A 430 -9.32 6.81 35.08
N SER A 431 -9.45 5.49 34.91
CA SER A 431 -9.09 4.40 35.86
C SER A 431 -9.98 4.27 37.13
N PHE A 432 -10.02 3.07 37.71
CA PHE A 432 -11.23 2.48 38.32
C PHE A 432 -10.97 1.71 39.63
N ILE A 433 -11.96 1.76 40.57
CA ILE A 433 -12.30 0.72 41.59
C ILE A 433 -11.25 0.44 42.71
N GLU A 434 -11.57 0.09 43.98
CA GLU A 434 -12.80 -0.40 44.65
C GLU A 434 -13.04 0.22 46.07
N LEU A 435 -14.08 -0.24 46.78
CA LEU A 435 -14.58 0.20 48.09
C LEU A 435 -13.60 0.08 49.28
N ALA A 436 -13.77 1.00 50.25
CA ALA A 436 -13.88 0.62 51.66
C ALA A 436 -14.73 1.65 52.46
N SER A 437 -15.70 1.20 53.24
CA SER A 437 -16.46 2.02 54.20
C SER A 437 -15.93 1.86 55.63
N ARG A 438 -16.16 2.88 56.47
CA ARG A 438 -16.17 2.91 57.97
C ARG A 438 -16.63 4.31 58.37
N ASN A 439 -17.49 4.57 59.35
CA ASN A 439 -18.07 3.73 60.42
C ASN A 439 -17.08 2.82 61.18
N THR A 440 -16.32 3.46 62.06
CA THR A 440 -15.66 2.96 63.29
C THR A 440 -14.56 1.87 63.20
N SER A 441 -13.62 1.98 64.16
CA SER A 441 -12.78 0.90 64.72
C SER A 441 -11.75 0.21 63.81
N SER A 442 -10.63 0.89 63.54
CA SER A 442 -9.29 0.26 63.51
C SER A 442 -8.17 1.31 63.57
N LYS A 443 -7.06 1.00 64.26
CA LYS A 443 -5.84 1.82 64.23
C LYS A 443 -5.17 1.73 62.85
N LEU A 444 -4.39 2.77 62.49
CA LEU A 444 -3.68 2.93 61.21
C LEU A 444 -4.61 3.09 60.00
N GLN A 445 -5.19 4.28 59.86
CA GLN A 445 -5.76 4.77 58.61
C GLN A 445 -4.77 5.76 58.00
N LEU A 446 -3.94 5.32 57.05
CA LEU A 446 -3.08 6.21 56.28
C LEU A 446 -3.93 7.05 55.32
N CYS A 447 -3.49 8.28 55.01
CA CYS A 447 -4.04 9.01 53.87
C CYS A 447 -3.73 8.27 52.56
N PRO A 448 -4.57 8.40 51.52
CA PRO A 448 -4.26 7.90 50.18
C PRO A 448 -3.08 8.66 49.56
N SER A 449 -2.31 7.99 48.72
CA SER A 449 -1.30 8.61 47.86
C SER A 449 -1.95 9.21 46.60
N THR A 450 -1.50 10.39 46.17
CA THR A 450 -1.94 11.06 44.93
C THR A 450 -0.89 10.89 43.85
N VAL A 451 -1.27 10.40 42.66
CA VAL A 451 -0.37 10.32 41.50
C VAL A 451 -0.61 11.51 40.57
N VAL A 452 0.47 12.12 40.08
CA VAL A 452 0.45 13.20 39.09
C VAL A 452 1.29 12.79 37.88
N THR A 453 0.70 12.89 36.69
CA THR A 453 1.31 12.49 35.41
C THR A 453 1.68 13.65 34.49
N GLU A 454 1.26 14.87 34.79
CA GLU A 454 1.49 16.06 33.96
C GLU A 454 1.91 17.28 34.81
N PRO A 455 2.77 18.19 34.30
CA PRO A 455 3.06 19.46 34.95
C PRO A 455 1.80 20.35 35.04
N GLY A 456 1.58 21.04 36.15
CA GLY A 456 0.35 21.80 36.36
C GLY A 456 0.16 22.33 37.77
N VAL A 457 -1.10 22.50 38.19
CA VAL A 457 -1.46 22.92 39.56
C VAL A 457 -2.30 21.82 40.21
N LEU A 458 -1.71 21.16 41.20
CA LEU A 458 -2.39 20.20 42.07
C LEU A 458 -3.21 20.97 43.12
N SER A 459 -4.52 20.74 43.17
CA SER A 459 -5.42 21.29 44.20
C SER A 459 -5.71 20.24 45.26
N VAL A 460 -5.39 20.54 46.52
CA VAL A 460 -5.57 19.64 47.67
C VAL A 460 -6.57 20.24 48.65
N ALA A 461 -7.64 19.49 48.92
CA ALA A 461 -8.71 19.90 49.82
C ALA A 461 -8.42 19.48 51.27
N ILE A 462 -8.80 20.35 52.22
CA ILE A 462 -8.63 20.17 53.66
C ILE A 462 -9.97 20.49 54.33
N GLN A 463 -10.44 19.61 55.20
CA GLN A 463 -11.75 19.74 55.86
C GLN A 463 -11.59 19.72 57.38
N ARG A 464 -12.49 20.44 58.05
CA ARG A 464 -12.84 20.12 59.44
C ARG A 464 -14.09 19.26 59.41
N ASN A 465 -14.16 18.24 60.26
CA ASN A 465 -15.43 17.53 60.47
C ASN A 465 -16.20 18.26 61.60
N PHE A 466 -17.38 17.75 61.96
CA PHE A 466 -18.27 18.28 63.00
C PHE A 466 -18.92 19.66 62.72
N ALA A 467 -20.09 19.89 63.32
CA ALA A 467 -20.97 21.02 63.02
C ALA A 467 -20.69 22.25 63.89
N THR A 468 -20.57 23.42 63.22
CA THR A 468 -20.94 24.76 63.71
C THR A 468 -20.67 25.16 65.18
N PHE A 469 -19.51 24.83 65.74
CA PHE A 469 -19.07 25.45 67.00
C PHE A 469 -18.49 26.87 66.80
N PRO A 470 -18.70 27.80 67.75
CA PRO A 470 -18.11 29.13 67.74
C PRO A 470 -16.66 29.10 68.26
N VAL A 471 -15.79 28.39 67.53
CA VAL A 471 -14.34 28.36 67.75
C VAL A 471 -13.66 28.53 66.38
N PRO A 472 -12.80 29.55 66.19
CA PRO A 472 -12.02 29.68 64.96
C PRO A 472 -10.92 28.61 64.92
N VAL A 473 -10.73 27.99 63.76
CA VAL A 473 -9.76 26.92 63.55
C VAL A 473 -8.64 27.40 62.64
N ARG A 474 -7.39 26.99 62.92
CA ARG A 474 -6.22 27.29 62.08
C ARG A 474 -5.38 26.03 61.90
N VAL A 475 -4.78 25.86 60.72
CA VAL A 475 -3.78 24.83 60.38
C VAL A 475 -2.71 25.44 59.46
N THR A 476 -1.54 24.82 59.41
CA THR A 476 -0.45 25.16 58.49
C THR A 476 -0.09 23.93 57.65
N VAL A 477 0.08 24.11 56.34
CA VAL A 477 0.22 23.05 55.34
C VAL A 477 1.56 23.21 54.65
N LYS A 478 2.43 22.22 54.79
CA LYS A 478 3.83 22.29 54.35
C LYS A 478 4.16 21.16 53.39
N ALA A 479 4.93 21.45 52.34
CA ALA A 479 5.54 20.40 51.52
C ALA A 479 6.86 19.91 52.15
N VAL A 480 7.02 18.60 52.24
CA VAL A 480 8.19 17.89 52.75
C VAL A 480 8.81 17.11 51.60
N ALA A 481 10.06 17.41 51.25
CA ALA A 481 10.75 16.79 50.13
C ALA A 481 11.05 15.30 50.36
N GLY A 482 10.94 14.51 49.29
CA GLY A 482 11.31 13.09 49.25
C GLY A 482 12.43 12.87 48.23
N THR A 483 12.12 12.20 47.12
CA THR A 483 13.00 12.18 45.94
C THR A 483 12.74 13.36 44.99
N ALA A 484 11.53 13.95 45.01
CA ALA A 484 11.23 15.19 44.30
C ALA A 484 11.86 16.40 45.01
N THR A 485 12.45 17.31 44.23
CA THR A 485 13.21 18.46 44.71
C THR A 485 12.43 19.78 44.55
N PRO A 486 12.23 20.55 45.64
CA PRO A 486 11.64 21.89 45.56
C PRO A 486 12.40 22.82 44.60
N GLY A 487 11.66 23.49 43.71
CA GLY A 487 12.21 24.37 42.68
C GLY A 487 12.65 23.68 41.38
N VAL A 488 12.63 22.33 41.34
CA VAL A 488 12.87 21.53 40.12
C VAL A 488 11.59 20.79 39.72
N ASP A 489 11.01 20.04 40.66
CA ASP A 489 9.82 19.21 40.44
C ASP A 489 8.52 19.91 40.87
N TYR A 490 8.58 20.77 41.89
CA TYR A 490 7.42 21.49 42.41
C TYR A 490 7.81 22.79 43.13
N GLU A 491 6.91 23.78 43.19
CA GLU A 491 7.13 25.04 43.92
C GLU A 491 6.98 24.86 45.44
N PHE A 492 7.81 25.56 46.22
CA PHE A 492 7.82 25.47 47.69
C PHE A 492 6.48 25.92 48.31
N LEU A 493 5.97 25.12 49.26
CA LEU A 493 4.69 25.35 49.93
C LEU A 493 4.86 25.41 51.46
N ASP A 494 4.44 26.52 52.04
CA ASP A 494 4.20 26.69 53.47
C ASP A 494 3.02 27.67 53.67
N SER A 495 1.78 27.14 53.66
CA SER A 495 0.55 27.94 53.64
C SER A 495 -0.25 27.80 54.93
N VAL A 496 -0.88 28.90 55.37
CA VAL A 496 -1.76 28.91 56.55
C VAL A 496 -3.22 28.91 56.09
N VAL A 497 -4.00 27.97 56.60
CA VAL A 497 -5.44 27.83 56.34
C VAL A 497 -6.21 28.11 57.63
N THR A 498 -7.31 28.85 57.54
CA THR A 498 -8.14 29.23 58.68
C THR A 498 -9.62 29.07 58.37
N TRP A 499 -10.38 28.64 59.37
CA TRP A 499 -11.84 28.69 59.42
C TRP A 499 -12.27 29.72 60.46
N GLY A 500 -13.16 30.62 60.05
CA GLY A 500 -13.85 31.55 60.92
C GLY A 500 -14.84 30.87 61.86
N ASN A 501 -15.46 31.69 62.70
CA ASN A 501 -16.40 31.26 63.72
C ASN A 501 -17.61 30.55 63.08
N GLY A 502 -17.77 29.24 63.32
CA GLY A 502 -18.84 28.43 62.71
C GLY A 502 -18.59 27.94 61.27
N GLU A 503 -17.57 28.41 60.54
CA GLU A 503 -17.36 28.13 59.10
C GLU A 503 -17.00 26.66 58.78
N THR A 504 -17.89 25.91 58.10
CA THR A 504 -17.73 24.46 57.87
C THR A 504 -17.12 24.05 56.51
N GLU A 505 -16.90 24.96 55.58
CA GLU A 505 -16.46 24.61 54.22
C GLU A 505 -15.04 24.03 54.16
N ALA A 506 -14.82 23.04 53.30
CA ALA A 506 -13.47 22.59 52.95
C ALA A 506 -12.67 23.70 52.26
N LYS A 507 -11.38 23.82 52.56
CA LYS A 507 -10.47 24.82 51.99
C LYS A 507 -9.45 24.16 51.07
N GLN A 508 -9.16 24.81 49.95
CA GLN A 508 -8.21 24.33 48.94
C GLN A 508 -6.82 24.91 49.19
N VAL A 509 -5.78 24.11 48.96
CA VAL A 509 -4.38 24.53 48.88
C VAL A 509 -3.83 24.11 47.53
N LEU A 510 -3.19 25.05 46.83
CA LEU A 510 -2.65 24.85 45.49
C LEU A 510 -1.14 24.61 45.54
N VAL A 511 -0.68 23.58 44.85
CA VAL A 511 0.74 23.22 44.72
C VAL A 511 1.08 23.15 43.23
N LYS A 512 2.04 23.95 42.78
CA LYS A 512 2.42 23.98 41.37
C LYS A 512 3.52 22.95 41.10
N ILE A 513 3.20 21.97 40.27
CA ILE A 513 4.13 20.95 39.75
C ILE A 513 4.82 21.54 38.51
N LEU A 514 6.14 21.42 38.46
CA LEU A 514 7.00 22.02 37.45
C LEU A 514 7.31 21.02 36.33
N ASN A 515 7.76 21.54 35.18
CA ASN A 515 8.28 20.73 34.08
C ASN A 515 9.82 20.72 34.20
N PRO A 516 10.46 19.57 34.48
CA PRO A 516 11.90 19.51 34.73
C PRO A 516 12.71 19.85 33.47
N PRO A 517 13.87 20.53 33.60
CA PRO A 517 14.66 20.99 32.46
C PRO A 517 15.45 19.88 31.75
N ASN A 518 15.60 18.71 32.39
CA ASN A 518 16.30 17.54 31.87
C ASN A 518 15.35 16.33 31.92
N TYR A 519 15.59 15.34 31.07
CA TYR A 519 14.90 14.04 31.15
C TYR A 519 15.45 13.22 32.32
N ASP A 520 14.55 12.74 33.18
CA ASP A 520 14.82 11.74 34.21
C ASP A 520 13.77 10.61 34.11
N PRO A 521 14.15 9.34 33.90
CA PRO A 521 13.21 8.23 33.76
C PRO A 521 12.63 7.75 35.10
N TYR A 522 13.12 8.23 36.24
CA TYR A 522 12.74 7.71 37.56
C TYR A 522 11.48 8.39 38.13
N THR A 523 10.83 7.71 39.09
CA THR A 523 9.62 8.22 39.76
C THR A 523 10.00 9.08 40.95
N HIS A 524 9.55 10.33 40.97
CA HIS A 524 9.85 11.31 42.03
C HIS A 524 8.68 11.43 43.01
N LEU A 525 8.92 11.69 44.29
CA LEU A 525 7.86 11.82 45.30
C LEU A 525 8.16 12.85 46.39
N PHE A 526 7.11 13.42 46.97
CA PHE A 526 7.13 14.31 48.14
C PHE A 526 5.85 14.15 48.97
N TRP A 527 5.77 14.78 50.13
CA TRP A 527 4.59 14.74 51.01
C TRP A 527 4.05 16.13 51.34
N LEU A 528 2.77 16.22 51.65
CA LEU A 528 2.11 17.41 52.20
C LEU A 528 1.66 17.11 53.63
N GLN A 529 2.03 17.95 54.60
CA GLN A 529 1.81 17.71 56.02
C GLN A 529 1.00 18.83 56.68
N LEU A 530 -0.02 18.46 57.46
CA LEU A 530 -0.74 19.35 58.37
C LEU A 530 0.05 19.56 59.67
N SER A 531 0.14 20.80 60.13
CA SER A 531 0.91 21.19 61.30
C SER A 531 0.30 22.42 61.99
N GLY A 532 0.61 22.62 63.28
CA GLY A 532 0.21 23.84 64.02
C GLY A 532 -1.30 24.06 64.12
N VAL A 533 -2.08 22.99 64.37
CA VAL A 533 -3.55 23.10 64.51
C VAL A 533 -3.94 23.77 65.83
N THR A 534 -4.88 24.71 65.76
CA THR A 534 -5.54 25.32 66.93
C THR A 534 -7.05 25.42 66.71
N GLY A 535 -7.85 25.25 67.76
CA GLY A 535 -9.33 25.36 67.72
C GLY A 535 -10.08 24.05 67.45
N ALA A 536 -9.35 23.01 67.03
CA ALA A 536 -9.80 21.64 66.86
C ALA A 536 -8.62 20.69 67.16
N ILE A 537 -8.82 19.37 67.08
CA ILE A 537 -7.72 18.39 67.09
C ILE A 537 -7.28 18.01 65.68
N VAL A 538 -6.03 17.56 65.53
CA VAL A 538 -5.53 16.91 64.31
C VAL A 538 -6.17 15.51 64.23
N GLY A 539 -6.86 15.21 63.13
CA GLY A 539 -7.39 13.87 62.85
C GLY A 539 -6.35 12.94 62.22
N ASP A 540 -6.77 11.71 61.93
CA ASP A 540 -5.88 10.63 61.50
C ASP A 540 -5.25 10.86 60.11
N CYS A 541 -5.91 11.56 59.18
CA CYS A 541 -5.35 11.86 57.86
C CYS A 541 -4.70 13.26 57.83
N ASN A 542 -3.41 13.30 58.20
CA ASN A 542 -2.62 14.52 58.38
C ASN A 542 -1.32 14.61 57.55
N VAL A 543 -0.97 13.57 56.79
CA VAL A 543 0.15 13.55 55.83
C VAL A 543 -0.29 12.88 54.53
N LEU A 544 -0.33 13.63 53.42
CA LEU A 544 -0.67 13.15 52.08
C LEU A 544 0.61 12.89 51.28
N GLU A 545 0.70 11.77 50.57
CA GLU A 545 1.79 11.47 49.65
C GLU A 545 1.48 11.92 48.22
N VAL A 546 2.46 12.46 47.51
CA VAL A 546 2.36 12.89 46.11
C VAL A 546 3.47 12.24 45.29
N VAL A 547 3.08 11.46 44.28
CA VAL A 547 3.95 10.69 43.40
C VAL A 547 3.92 11.28 42.00
N LEU A 548 5.06 11.72 41.51
CA LEU A 548 5.28 12.26 40.17
C LEU A 548 5.79 11.15 39.25
N LYS A 549 4.97 10.77 38.26
CA LYS A 549 5.26 9.66 37.34
C LYS A 549 5.16 10.16 35.90
N GLU A 550 6.16 9.85 35.07
CA GLU A 550 6.18 10.22 33.62
C GLU A 550 6.22 11.73 33.31
N VAL A 551 6.45 12.59 34.32
CA VAL A 551 6.52 14.07 34.19
C VAL A 551 7.77 14.56 33.42
N ALA A 552 8.65 13.65 32.98
CA ALA A 552 9.87 13.94 32.23
C ALA A 552 9.70 13.72 30.70
N GLN A 553 10.42 14.51 29.89
CA GLN A 553 10.22 14.57 28.44
C GLN A 553 10.57 13.26 27.68
N ARG A 554 9.55 12.44 27.42
CA ARG A 554 9.61 11.31 26.48
C ARG A 554 10.01 11.77 25.06
N PRO A 555 10.55 10.87 24.20
CA PRO A 555 10.95 11.23 22.83
C PRO A 555 9.78 11.61 21.93
N HIS A 556 9.88 12.78 21.29
CA HIS A 556 8.84 13.36 20.46
C HIS A 556 9.42 14.17 19.29
N LEU A 557 8.58 14.42 18.28
CA LEU A 557 8.89 15.28 17.15
C LEU A 557 8.88 16.75 17.61
N VAL A 558 9.95 17.50 17.34
CA VAL A 558 10.11 18.92 17.73
C VAL A 558 9.71 19.83 16.58
N SER A 559 10.12 19.51 15.35
CA SER A 559 9.73 20.23 14.14
C SER A 559 9.92 19.36 12.90
N PHE A 560 9.39 19.84 11.77
CA PHE A 560 9.65 19.24 10.46
C PHE A 560 9.75 20.29 9.37
N ASP A 561 10.47 19.96 8.31
CA ASP A 561 10.60 20.73 7.08
C ASP A 561 10.02 19.90 5.91
N LEU A 562 9.39 20.53 4.92
CA LEU A 562 8.77 19.87 3.76
C LEU A 562 9.14 20.60 2.46
N ASP A 563 9.67 19.85 1.49
CA ASP A 563 9.97 20.32 0.14
C ASP A 563 9.13 19.56 -0.89
N MET A 564 8.17 20.28 -1.48
CA MET A 564 7.24 19.75 -2.49
C MET A 564 7.83 19.71 -3.91
N ALA A 565 8.96 20.39 -4.16
CA ALA A 565 9.66 20.39 -5.44
C ALA A 565 10.67 19.23 -5.52
N LEU A 566 11.41 18.96 -4.44
CA LEU A 566 12.33 17.80 -4.34
C LEU A 566 11.65 16.52 -3.83
N GLY A 567 10.43 16.60 -3.29
CA GLY A 567 9.72 15.44 -2.75
C GLY A 567 10.36 14.89 -1.47
N THR A 568 10.80 15.77 -0.57
CA THR A 568 11.47 15.35 0.68
C THR A 568 10.83 15.98 1.92
N MET A 569 10.89 15.28 3.04
CA MET A 569 10.47 15.78 4.35
C MET A 569 11.58 15.49 5.37
N THR A 570 11.96 16.50 6.16
CA THR A 570 12.97 16.33 7.22
C THR A 570 12.30 16.41 8.58
N LEU A 571 12.39 15.35 9.38
CA LEU A 571 11.89 15.27 10.75
C LEU A 571 13.00 15.60 11.74
N ARG A 572 12.71 16.39 12.79
CA ARG A 572 13.66 16.74 13.86
C ARG A 572 13.11 16.31 15.22
N MET A 573 13.80 15.36 15.84
CA MET A 573 13.42 14.74 17.12
C MET A 573 14.18 15.40 18.29
N ASN A 574 13.62 15.37 19.50
CA ASN A 574 14.31 15.91 20.68
C ASN A 574 15.54 15.06 21.11
N ILE A 575 15.58 13.79 20.73
CA ILE A 575 16.71 12.86 20.94
C ILE A 575 17.02 12.06 19.66
N PRO A 576 18.14 11.32 19.58
CA PRO A 576 18.40 10.39 18.47
C PRO A 576 17.41 9.21 18.40
N VAL A 577 17.04 8.82 17.18
CA VAL A 577 16.16 7.67 16.89
C VAL A 577 16.79 6.74 15.83
N GLN A 578 16.32 5.49 15.76
CA GLN A 578 16.78 4.51 14.77
C GLN A 578 16.07 4.70 13.43
N ALA A 579 16.79 5.19 12.41
CA ALA A 579 16.24 5.57 11.10
C ALA A 579 15.61 4.38 10.37
N SER A 580 16.19 3.18 10.52
CA SER A 580 15.68 1.94 9.94
C SER A 580 14.41 1.38 10.59
N THR A 581 13.90 2.02 11.65
CA THR A 581 12.67 1.60 12.36
C THR A 581 11.45 2.48 12.07
N LEU A 582 11.58 3.37 11.08
CA LEU A 582 10.52 4.25 10.59
C LEU A 582 9.25 3.48 10.17
N ASP A 583 8.11 3.82 10.78
CA ASP A 583 6.78 3.45 10.28
C ASP A 583 6.08 4.68 9.67
N VAL A 584 6.12 4.81 8.33
CA VAL A 584 5.48 5.94 7.64
C VAL A 584 3.95 5.94 7.73
N THR A 585 3.30 4.83 8.11
CA THR A 585 1.84 4.80 8.31
C THR A 585 1.39 5.63 9.52
N LYS A 586 2.34 5.92 10.42
CA LYS A 586 2.19 6.77 11.62
C LYS A 586 2.34 8.26 11.33
N LEU A 587 2.64 8.66 10.10
CA LEU A 587 2.68 10.07 9.67
C LEU A 587 1.32 10.50 9.10
N LEU A 588 0.80 11.64 9.57
CA LEU A 588 -0.41 12.27 9.03
C LEU A 588 -0.18 13.76 8.77
N LEU A 589 -0.11 14.15 7.50
CA LEU A 589 -0.23 15.56 7.13
C LEU A 589 -1.69 16.00 7.22
N GLN A 590 -1.93 17.21 7.72
CA GLN A 590 -3.26 17.81 7.89
C GLN A 590 -3.22 19.31 7.57
N SER A 591 -4.30 19.86 7.00
CA SER A 591 -4.34 21.25 6.54
C SER A 591 -4.62 22.29 7.66
N GLU A 592 -4.95 21.82 8.87
CA GLU A 592 -5.31 22.64 10.03
C GLU A 592 -4.52 22.17 11.27
N ARG A 593 -4.12 23.08 12.16
CA ARG A 593 -3.39 22.72 13.39
C ARG A 593 -4.20 21.83 14.34
N VAL A 594 -5.51 22.07 14.40
CA VAL A 594 -6.48 21.31 15.18
C VAL A 594 -7.44 20.70 14.16
N LEU A 595 -7.29 19.41 13.86
CA LEU A 595 -8.08 18.78 12.81
C LEU A 595 -9.57 18.77 13.17
N LYS A 596 -10.38 19.45 12.35
CA LYS A 596 -11.85 19.36 12.41
C LYS A 596 -12.37 18.65 11.16
N ASN A 597 -12.46 19.41 10.07
CA ASN A 597 -12.91 18.95 8.75
C ASN A 597 -11.84 19.19 7.67
N GLY A 598 -10.63 19.63 8.05
CA GLY A 598 -9.52 19.88 7.15
C GLY A 598 -9.06 18.65 6.37
N ALA A 599 -8.43 18.89 5.22
CA ALA A 599 -7.89 17.85 4.37
C ALA A 599 -6.67 17.17 5.04
N THR A 600 -6.51 15.86 4.82
CA THR A 600 -5.41 15.07 5.38
C THR A 600 -4.77 14.15 4.35
N PHE A 601 -3.55 13.69 4.63
CA PHE A 601 -2.81 12.75 3.80
C PHE A 601 -1.98 11.79 4.66
N LYS A 602 -2.07 10.49 4.35
CA LYS A 602 -1.22 9.42 4.91
C LYS A 602 -0.25 8.91 3.83
N PHE A 603 0.96 8.56 4.24
CA PHE A 603 2.01 8.03 3.36
C PHE A 603 1.92 6.51 3.21
N THR A 604 2.42 5.96 2.11
CA THR A 604 2.45 4.51 1.86
C THR A 604 3.87 3.92 2.03
N PRO A 605 4.05 2.79 2.76
CA PRO A 605 5.36 2.16 2.98
C PRO A 605 6.11 1.73 1.71
N GLN A 606 5.40 1.57 0.59
CA GLN A 606 5.94 1.17 -0.71
C GLN A 606 6.37 2.38 -1.57
N GLN A 607 6.14 3.61 -1.12
CA GLN A 607 6.53 4.84 -1.81
C GLN A 607 7.46 5.71 -0.97
N THR A 608 7.11 5.95 0.29
CA THR A 608 7.88 6.85 1.16
C THR A 608 8.86 6.08 2.05
N THR A 609 10.13 6.47 2.00
CA THR A 609 11.25 5.75 2.66
C THR A 609 12.23 6.74 3.30
N SER A 610 13.15 6.25 4.15
CA SER A 610 14.31 7.04 4.59
C SER A 610 15.61 6.47 4.04
N SER A 611 16.54 7.36 3.73
CA SER A 611 17.96 7.05 3.44
C SER A 611 18.91 7.66 4.48
N SER A 612 18.35 8.11 5.61
CA SER A 612 19.10 8.71 6.71
C SER A 612 19.79 7.65 7.57
N THR A 613 20.88 8.04 8.23
CA THR A 613 21.42 7.28 9.37
C THR A 613 20.66 7.59 10.64
N ASP A 614 20.80 6.73 11.65
CA ASP A 614 20.33 6.97 13.02
C ASP A 614 20.82 8.33 13.55
N GLY A 615 19.95 9.06 14.25
CA GLY A 615 20.20 10.44 14.66
C GLY A 615 18.93 11.20 15.04
N SER A 616 19.08 12.47 15.44
CA SER A 616 17.95 13.34 15.82
C SER A 616 17.36 14.14 14.65
N THR A 617 17.87 13.96 13.44
CA THR A 617 17.32 14.53 12.20
C THR A 617 17.24 13.43 11.15
N ILE A 618 16.04 13.12 10.68
CA ILE A 618 15.76 12.03 9.74
C ILE A 618 15.17 12.60 8.46
N VAL A 619 15.79 12.31 7.32
CA VAL A 619 15.28 12.71 5.99
C VAL A 619 14.45 11.59 5.37
N LEU A 620 13.26 11.95 4.90
CA LEU A 620 12.31 11.12 4.18
C LEU A 620 12.32 11.49 2.69
N ASN A 621 12.36 10.47 1.83
CA ASN A 621 12.17 10.59 0.40
C ASN A 621 10.74 10.14 0.07
N ILE A 622 9.92 11.03 -0.46
CA ILE A 622 8.51 10.77 -0.80
C ILE A 622 8.46 10.22 -2.23
N GLY A 623 7.98 8.98 -2.39
CA GLY A 623 7.87 8.34 -3.71
C GLY A 623 6.87 9.05 -4.62
N ALA A 624 7.06 8.94 -5.94
CA ALA A 624 6.31 9.71 -6.94
C ALA A 624 4.77 9.53 -6.84
N GLY A 625 4.29 8.33 -6.48
CA GLY A 625 2.85 8.07 -6.28
C GLY A 625 2.27 8.77 -5.04
N ASP A 626 3.00 8.78 -3.93
CA ASP A 626 2.65 9.54 -2.73
C ASP A 626 2.71 11.05 -3.02
N LEU A 627 3.78 11.53 -3.70
CA LEU A 627 3.99 12.95 -4.00
C LEU A 627 2.92 13.50 -4.95
N ASN A 628 2.63 12.82 -6.07
CA ASN A 628 1.54 13.21 -6.99
C ASN A 628 0.18 13.17 -6.29
N SER A 629 -0.01 12.26 -5.31
CA SER A 629 -1.22 12.20 -4.52
C SER A 629 -1.35 13.36 -3.53
N LEU A 630 -0.27 13.71 -2.83
CA LEU A 630 -0.20 14.88 -1.95
C LEU A 630 -0.39 16.18 -2.73
N LYS A 631 0.27 16.34 -3.89
CA LYS A 631 0.10 17.50 -4.80
C LYS A 631 -1.37 17.70 -5.20
N ARG A 632 -2.16 16.63 -5.35
CA ARG A 632 -3.59 16.69 -5.72
C ARG A 632 -4.54 17.06 -4.57
N VAL A 633 -4.12 16.98 -3.30
CA VAL A 633 -5.00 17.28 -2.16
C VAL A 633 -5.34 18.78 -2.12
N ILE A 634 -6.63 19.10 -2.21
CA ILE A 634 -7.11 20.49 -2.18
C ILE A 634 -6.94 21.05 -0.76
N GLY A 635 -6.32 22.23 -0.66
CA GLY A 635 -6.08 22.93 0.61
C GLY A 635 -4.83 22.49 1.39
N LEU A 636 -4.33 21.27 1.19
CA LEU A 636 -3.12 20.75 1.84
C LEU A 636 -1.87 21.06 1.00
N ALA A 637 -0.72 21.31 1.66
CA ALA A 637 0.58 21.43 0.98
C ALA A 637 0.64 22.50 -0.14
N LYS A 638 -0.09 23.61 0.04
CA LYS A 638 -0.07 24.79 -0.85
C LYS A 638 0.68 25.99 -0.27
N SER A 639 0.82 26.05 1.06
CA SER A 639 1.58 27.08 1.76
C SER A 639 1.99 26.57 3.14
N ALA A 640 2.94 27.23 3.80
CA ALA A 640 3.31 26.91 5.20
C ALA A 640 2.10 26.97 6.16
N ASN A 641 1.11 27.81 5.88
CA ASN A 641 -0.11 27.95 6.69
C ASN A 641 -1.10 26.79 6.51
N SER A 642 -0.87 25.87 5.57
CA SER A 642 -1.73 24.72 5.30
C SER A 642 -0.97 23.39 5.26
N VAL A 643 0.10 23.31 6.07
CA VAL A 643 0.87 22.08 6.34
C VAL A 643 1.13 21.97 7.83
N PHE A 644 0.43 21.03 8.46
CA PHE A 644 0.70 20.60 9.82
C PHE A 644 0.94 19.08 9.83
N LEU A 645 1.80 18.61 10.72
CA LEU A 645 2.11 17.19 10.88
C LEU A 645 1.67 16.72 12.27
N SER A 646 0.83 15.69 12.28
CA SER A 646 0.56 14.85 13.45
C SER A 646 1.19 13.48 13.25
N THR A 647 1.50 12.81 14.35
CA THR A 647 2.17 11.51 14.35
C THR A 647 1.49 10.61 15.38
N GLU A 648 1.30 9.34 15.05
CA GLU A 648 0.89 8.31 16.02
C GLU A 648 2.12 7.77 16.76
N ALA A 649 1.93 7.23 17.96
CA ALA A 649 3.02 6.61 18.72
C ALA A 649 3.60 5.40 17.96
N GLY A 650 4.92 5.18 18.04
CA GLY A 650 5.61 4.13 17.29
C GLY A 650 6.27 4.55 15.98
N LEU A 651 6.22 5.84 15.60
CA LEU A 651 6.87 6.36 14.38
C LEU A 651 8.35 5.95 14.24
N PHE A 652 9.12 5.96 15.34
CA PHE A 652 10.44 5.35 15.43
C PHE A 652 10.62 4.59 16.75
N ARG A 653 11.63 3.71 16.79
CA ARG A 653 12.23 3.20 18.03
C ARG A 653 13.48 4.01 18.40
N TYR A 654 13.82 3.99 19.68
CA TYR A 654 15.06 4.56 20.21
C TYR A 654 15.69 3.62 21.25
N VAL A 655 16.86 3.99 21.74
CA VAL A 655 17.57 3.25 22.80
C VAL A 655 17.89 4.24 23.93
N VAL A 656 17.54 3.87 25.16
CA VAL A 656 18.00 4.58 26.37
C VAL A 656 19.41 4.08 26.68
N ASP A 657 20.32 5.03 26.87
CA ASP A 657 21.77 4.84 27.09
C ASP A 657 22.55 4.12 25.98
N ASN A 658 23.88 4.27 26.01
CA ASN A 658 24.80 3.63 25.08
C ASN A 658 24.92 2.12 25.39
N CYS A 659 23.91 1.33 24.99
CA CYS A 659 23.89 -0.14 25.08
C CYS A 659 24.96 -0.82 24.20
N HIS A 660 26.24 -0.66 24.55
CA HIS A 660 27.33 -1.48 24.01
C HIS A 660 27.14 -2.93 24.47
N SER A 661 26.90 -3.82 23.50
CA SER A 661 26.43 -5.18 23.72
C SER A 661 27.50 -6.17 24.19
N THR A 662 27.88 -6.10 25.47
CA THR A 662 28.36 -7.30 26.18
C THR A 662 27.14 -8.16 26.53
N GLY A 663 26.70 -8.96 25.55
CA GLY A 663 25.34 -9.51 25.51
C GLY A 663 24.95 -10.43 26.65
N ILE A 664 23.74 -10.20 27.19
CA ILE A 664 22.82 -11.16 27.84
C ILE A 664 21.52 -10.43 28.26
N LEU A 665 21.58 -9.11 28.50
CA LEU A 665 20.41 -8.24 28.67
C LEU A 665 20.00 -7.65 27.31
N ALA A 666 18.72 -7.78 26.95
CA ALA A 666 18.12 -7.07 25.83
C ALA A 666 17.63 -5.71 26.33
N CYS A 667 18.21 -4.62 25.81
CA CYS A 667 17.71 -3.26 26.10
C CYS A 667 16.30 -3.11 25.52
N SER A 668 15.34 -2.62 26.31
CA SER A 668 13.96 -2.42 25.87
C SER A 668 13.92 -1.31 24.82
N SER A 669 13.53 -1.65 23.58
CA SER A 669 13.34 -0.66 22.52
C SER A 669 12.00 0.06 22.71
N ASP A 670 12.02 1.16 23.45
CA ASP A 670 10.87 2.05 23.57
C ASP A 670 10.60 2.81 22.26
N VAL A 671 9.38 3.37 22.19
CA VAL A 671 8.84 4.06 21.00
C VAL A 671 8.68 5.56 21.20
N THR A 672 8.78 6.31 20.11
CA THR A 672 8.45 7.75 20.09
C THR A 672 6.96 7.98 20.39
N VAL A 673 6.68 9.02 21.16
CA VAL A 673 5.32 9.46 21.53
C VAL A 673 4.62 10.13 20.35
N GLU A 674 3.29 10.10 20.37
CA GLU A 674 2.46 10.78 19.38
C GLU A 674 2.57 12.31 19.41
N THR A 675 2.34 12.92 18.25
CA THR A 675 2.03 14.34 18.09
C THR A 675 0.54 14.43 17.75
N PRO A 676 -0.37 14.68 18.71
CA PRO A 676 -1.79 14.44 18.52
C PRO A 676 -2.43 15.36 17.47
N ARG A 677 -3.44 14.84 16.75
CA ARG A 677 -4.15 15.53 15.65
C ARG A 677 -4.85 16.84 16.08
N SER A 678 -5.08 16.99 17.37
CA SER A 678 -5.63 18.19 18.03
C SER A 678 -4.60 19.29 18.32
N ALA A 679 -3.29 19.00 18.21
CA ALA A 679 -2.21 19.93 18.50
C ALA A 679 -1.01 19.76 17.55
N ALA A 680 -1.29 19.47 16.27
CA ALA A 680 -0.28 19.17 15.26
C ALA A 680 0.79 20.27 15.14
N LEU A 681 2.01 19.86 14.81
CA LEU A 681 3.12 20.78 14.59
C LEU A 681 2.90 21.55 13.29
N ALA A 682 3.23 22.84 13.26
CA ALA A 682 3.33 23.59 12.01
C ALA A 682 4.66 23.26 11.32
N VAL A 683 4.68 23.29 9.98
CA VAL A 683 5.92 23.16 9.21
C VAL A 683 6.87 24.33 9.53
N ALA A 684 8.15 24.03 9.75
CA ALA A 684 9.17 25.03 10.05
C ALA A 684 9.71 25.68 8.76
N THR A 685 10.15 24.86 7.80
CA THR A 685 10.52 25.30 6.45
C THR A 685 9.62 24.61 5.42
N PHE A 686 8.89 25.40 4.61
CA PHE A 686 8.08 24.88 3.50
C PHE A 686 8.61 25.43 2.17
N ILE A 687 9.04 24.52 1.29
CA ILE A 687 9.36 24.84 -0.10
C ILE A 687 8.16 24.40 -0.94
N ALA A 688 7.52 25.40 -1.56
CA ALA A 688 6.41 25.19 -2.46
C ALA A 688 6.84 24.48 -3.75
N ASP A 689 5.89 23.86 -4.41
CA ASP A 689 6.10 23.17 -5.67
C ASP A 689 6.31 24.16 -6.83
N THR A 690 7.49 24.11 -7.45
CA THR A 690 7.90 25.00 -8.55
C THR A 690 8.36 24.26 -9.80
N LEU A 691 8.13 22.95 -9.87
CA LEU A 691 8.44 22.17 -11.07
C LEU A 691 7.28 22.27 -12.07
N ALA A 692 7.60 22.29 -13.35
CA ALA A 692 6.63 22.41 -14.43
C ALA A 692 6.40 21.04 -15.09
N PRO A 693 5.15 20.58 -15.24
CA PRO A 693 4.88 19.27 -15.80
C PRO A 693 5.42 19.17 -17.24
N THR A 694 6.04 18.02 -17.56
CA THR A 694 6.58 17.74 -18.90
C THR A 694 5.77 16.64 -19.58
N LEU A 695 5.53 16.75 -20.89
CA LEU A 695 4.85 15.70 -21.66
C LEU A 695 5.84 14.57 -21.97
N VAL A 696 5.68 13.43 -21.29
CA VAL A 696 6.53 12.24 -21.42
C VAL A 696 6.21 11.45 -22.69
N GLY A 697 4.94 11.45 -23.13
CA GLY A 697 4.52 10.73 -24.33
C GLY A 697 3.03 10.87 -24.63
N TYR A 698 2.61 10.40 -25.81
CA TYR A 698 1.20 10.37 -26.20
C TYR A 698 0.84 9.27 -27.21
N SER A 699 -0.33 8.67 -27.08
CA SER A 699 -0.88 7.68 -28.03
C SER A 699 -2.11 8.24 -28.75
N LEU A 700 -2.20 8.06 -30.07
CA LEU A 700 -3.31 8.53 -30.90
C LEU A 700 -4.01 7.37 -31.60
N ASP A 701 -5.32 7.25 -31.38
CA ASP A 701 -6.20 6.27 -32.01
C ASP A 701 -7.33 6.99 -32.75
N LEU A 702 -7.12 7.31 -34.03
CA LEU A 702 -8.13 7.99 -34.85
C LEU A 702 -9.41 7.15 -35.05
N PRO A 703 -9.37 5.82 -35.27
CA PRO A 703 -10.59 5.00 -35.36
C PRO A 703 -11.49 5.04 -34.12
N ARG A 704 -10.93 4.95 -32.90
CA ARG A 704 -11.68 5.11 -31.64
C ARG A 704 -11.88 6.58 -31.26
N ARG A 705 -11.17 7.49 -31.93
CA ARG A 705 -11.13 8.94 -31.72
C ARG A 705 -10.56 9.34 -30.35
N LEU A 706 -9.56 8.60 -29.86
CA LEU A 706 -8.94 8.81 -28.55
C LEU A 706 -7.51 9.34 -28.70
N LEU A 707 -7.16 10.33 -27.89
CA LEU A 707 -5.80 10.86 -27.76
C LEU A 707 -5.43 10.85 -26.27
N LYS A 708 -4.46 10.01 -25.90
CA LYS A 708 -3.98 9.91 -24.50
C LYS A 708 -2.62 10.58 -24.37
N LEU A 709 -2.45 11.43 -23.37
CA LEU A 709 -1.22 12.13 -22.99
C LEU A 709 -0.72 11.62 -21.63
N HIS A 710 0.60 11.56 -21.45
CA HIS A 710 1.25 11.18 -20.20
C HIS A 710 2.25 12.28 -19.78
N PHE A 711 2.13 12.75 -18.54
CA PHE A 711 2.94 13.80 -17.95
C PHE A 711 3.85 13.28 -16.83
N SER A 712 4.94 14.00 -16.54
CA SER A 712 5.87 13.66 -15.46
C SER A 712 5.26 13.71 -14.04
N GLU A 713 4.12 14.40 -13.88
CA GLU A 713 3.47 14.65 -12.60
C GLU A 713 1.97 15.00 -12.77
N ALA A 714 1.27 15.16 -11.64
CA ALA A 714 -0.17 15.40 -11.58
C ALA A 714 -0.60 16.73 -12.23
N VAL A 715 -1.34 16.68 -13.36
CA VAL A 715 -1.88 17.88 -14.02
C VAL A 715 -3.35 18.18 -13.65
N ASN A 716 -3.67 19.46 -13.49
CA ASN A 716 -5.00 19.91 -13.10
C ASN A 716 -5.89 20.13 -14.33
N PHE A 717 -6.74 19.14 -14.65
CA PHE A 717 -7.62 19.15 -15.83
C PHE A 717 -8.61 20.34 -15.89
N ILE A 718 -8.85 21.07 -14.79
CA ILE A 718 -9.68 22.29 -14.78
C ILE A 718 -9.00 23.42 -15.58
N THR A 719 -7.67 23.39 -15.71
CA THR A 719 -6.88 24.40 -16.44
C THR A 719 -6.77 24.15 -17.95
N LEU A 720 -7.36 23.05 -18.44
CA LEU A 720 -7.18 22.52 -19.79
C LEU A 720 -7.71 23.45 -20.90
N LYS A 721 -6.86 23.75 -21.89
CA LYS A 721 -7.18 24.52 -23.10
C LYS A 721 -6.88 23.72 -24.36
N ILE A 722 -7.90 23.09 -24.94
CA ILE A 722 -7.76 22.16 -26.07
C ILE A 722 -7.23 22.88 -27.32
N GLU A 723 -7.57 24.14 -27.53
CA GLU A 723 -7.06 24.98 -28.63
C GLU A 723 -5.54 25.23 -28.62
N SER A 724 -4.87 25.02 -27.49
CA SER A 724 -3.41 25.07 -27.35
C SER A 724 -2.72 23.74 -27.70
N LEU A 725 -3.46 22.71 -28.15
CA LEU A 725 -2.91 21.46 -28.68
C LEU A 725 -2.88 21.50 -30.21
N THR A 726 -1.67 21.32 -30.76
CA THR A 726 -1.39 21.30 -32.20
C THR A 726 -0.96 19.92 -32.69
N LEU A 727 -1.25 19.61 -33.94
CA LEU A 727 -0.89 18.36 -34.62
C LEU A 727 -0.27 18.68 -35.98
N ALA A 728 0.72 17.93 -36.44
CA ALA A 728 1.41 18.20 -37.71
C ALA A 728 1.91 16.92 -38.42
N GLU A 729 2.18 17.02 -39.73
CA GLU A 729 2.84 15.97 -40.51
C GLU A 729 4.38 16.03 -40.44
N GLY A 730 4.98 17.01 -39.75
CA GLY A 730 6.44 17.15 -39.68
C GLY A 730 6.94 17.74 -38.35
N GLU A 731 8.10 17.25 -37.90
CA GLU A 731 8.76 17.59 -36.63
C GLU A 731 8.98 19.12 -36.43
N ALA A 732 9.14 19.86 -37.52
CA ALA A 732 9.37 21.32 -37.52
C ALA A 732 8.11 22.15 -37.30
N GLY A 733 6.90 21.57 -37.33
CA GLY A 733 5.64 22.28 -37.05
C GLY A 733 5.32 23.47 -37.95
N ILE A 734 5.71 23.41 -39.23
CA ILE A 734 5.51 24.49 -40.20
C ILE A 734 4.01 24.66 -40.53
N ASP A 735 3.34 23.56 -40.85
CA ASP A 735 1.89 23.49 -41.00
C ASP A 735 1.31 22.70 -39.82
N VAL A 736 0.48 23.37 -39.00
CA VAL A 736 -0.14 22.82 -37.79
C VAL A 736 -1.66 22.86 -37.83
N TYR A 737 -2.30 21.74 -37.54
CA TYR A 737 -3.72 21.64 -37.22
C TYR A 737 -3.94 21.90 -35.73
N ARG A 738 -4.82 22.84 -35.36
CA ARG A 738 -5.26 23.03 -33.97
C ARG A 738 -6.54 22.23 -33.73
N LEU A 739 -6.61 21.49 -32.61
CA LEU A 739 -7.84 20.80 -32.21
C LEU A 739 -8.93 21.81 -31.81
N SER A 740 -10.18 21.47 -32.09
CA SER A 740 -11.32 22.35 -31.85
C SER A 740 -11.95 22.09 -30.49
N SER A 741 -11.87 23.08 -29.58
CA SER A 741 -12.59 23.07 -28.31
C SER A 741 -14.12 23.17 -28.43
N ALA A 742 -14.68 23.27 -29.65
CA ALA A 742 -16.12 23.10 -29.88
C ALA A 742 -16.55 21.61 -29.94
N THR A 743 -15.63 20.71 -30.29
CA THR A 743 -15.95 19.35 -30.78
C THR A 743 -15.10 18.25 -30.15
N THR A 744 -13.87 18.56 -29.76
CA THR A 744 -13.01 17.73 -28.91
C THR A 744 -13.29 18.01 -27.42
N ARG A 745 -13.19 16.97 -26.57
CA ARG A 745 -13.55 17.01 -25.14
C ARG A 745 -12.54 16.23 -24.31
N LEU A 746 -12.42 16.55 -23.01
CA LEU A 746 -11.86 15.62 -22.04
C LEU A 746 -12.72 14.35 -22.01
N PHE A 747 -12.10 13.17 -22.09
CA PHE A 747 -12.81 11.89 -22.13
C PHE A 747 -13.28 11.49 -20.73
N SER A 748 -14.50 11.89 -20.39
CA SER A 748 -15.23 11.41 -19.21
C SER A 748 -16.18 10.26 -19.60
N PRO A 749 -16.25 9.15 -18.84
CA PRO A 749 -17.08 8.01 -19.17
C PRO A 749 -18.54 8.24 -18.76
N GLN A 750 -19.28 9.02 -19.54
CA GLN A 750 -20.73 8.88 -19.52
C GLN A 750 -21.14 7.63 -20.34
N PRO A 751 -22.01 6.77 -19.80
CA PRO A 751 -22.49 5.59 -20.53
C PRO A 751 -23.38 6.04 -21.69
N ASP A 752 -22.95 5.77 -22.93
CA ASP A 752 -23.80 5.87 -24.11
C ASP A 752 -24.92 4.81 -24.02
N PRO A 753 -26.21 5.19 -23.90
CA PRO A 753 -27.28 4.24 -23.65
C PRO A 753 -27.61 3.31 -24.83
N LEU A 754 -27.07 3.56 -26.03
CA LEU A 754 -27.58 2.97 -27.28
C LEU A 754 -26.60 2.09 -28.06
N SER A 755 -25.31 2.06 -27.70
CA SER A 755 -24.29 1.30 -28.46
C SER A 755 -23.92 -0.07 -27.88
N GLY A 756 -24.30 -0.37 -26.62
CA GLY A 756 -23.99 -1.64 -25.95
C GLY A 756 -22.50 -1.89 -25.68
N ALA A 757 -21.62 -0.97 -26.07
CA ALA A 757 -20.18 -1.07 -25.92
C ALA A 757 -19.72 -0.30 -24.67
N THR A 758 -19.45 -1.01 -23.58
CA THR A 758 -18.75 -0.43 -22.42
C THR A 758 -17.30 -0.11 -22.78
N LEU A 759 -17.06 1.11 -23.27
CA LEU A 759 -15.72 1.62 -23.56
C LEU A 759 -14.93 1.78 -22.25
N ARG A 760 -14.19 0.72 -21.90
CA ARG A 760 -13.50 0.49 -20.62
C ARG A 760 -12.47 1.56 -20.20
N ASP A 761 -12.19 2.56 -21.03
CA ASP A 761 -10.90 3.25 -21.07
C ASP A 761 -10.71 4.44 -20.13
N ALA A 762 -11.73 4.88 -19.40
CA ALA A 762 -11.59 5.93 -18.38
C ALA A 762 -11.54 5.41 -16.93
N ASN A 763 -11.87 4.14 -16.70
CA ASN A 763 -11.57 3.46 -15.43
C ASN A 763 -10.09 2.97 -15.37
N ARG A 764 -9.29 3.32 -16.39
CA ARG A 764 -7.97 2.74 -16.75
C ARG A 764 -6.83 3.75 -16.78
N LEU A 765 -7.03 4.95 -16.24
CA LEU A 765 -5.96 5.94 -16.09
C LEU A 765 -5.53 5.98 -14.62
N PRO A 766 -4.22 6.11 -14.31
CA PRO A 766 -3.77 6.42 -12.97
C PRO A 766 -4.53 7.60 -12.37
N ALA A 767 -5.12 7.39 -11.18
CA ALA A 767 -5.90 8.39 -10.45
C ALA A 767 -5.02 9.50 -9.82
N ASP A 768 -3.75 9.56 -10.21
CA ASP A 768 -2.79 10.58 -9.81
C ASP A 768 -2.80 11.83 -10.72
N ASN A 769 -3.60 11.80 -11.79
CA ASN A 769 -3.68 12.82 -12.84
C ASN A 769 -2.41 13.01 -13.70
N THR A 770 -1.48 12.05 -13.72
CA THR A 770 -0.37 12.04 -14.70
C THR A 770 -0.83 11.74 -16.12
N PHE A 771 -1.99 11.10 -16.30
CA PHE A 771 -2.56 10.77 -17.61
C PHE A 771 -3.82 11.58 -17.93
N LEU A 772 -3.89 12.12 -19.14
CA LEU A 772 -5.03 12.87 -19.66
C LEU A 772 -5.51 12.22 -20.97
N THR A 773 -6.80 11.92 -21.10
CA THR A 773 -7.38 11.41 -22.36
C THR A 773 -8.38 12.41 -22.95
N LEU A 774 -8.25 12.71 -24.24
CA LEU A 774 -9.18 13.49 -25.03
C LEU A 774 -10.00 12.58 -25.96
N HIS A 775 -11.29 12.89 -26.10
CA HIS A 775 -12.16 12.36 -27.14
C HIS A 775 -12.23 13.35 -28.30
N LEU A 776 -11.68 12.97 -29.45
CA LEU A 776 -11.57 13.83 -30.61
C LEU A 776 -12.91 13.99 -31.33
N GLY A 777 -13.20 15.23 -31.73
CA GLY A 777 -14.38 15.59 -32.52
C GLY A 777 -14.43 14.83 -33.85
N ARG A 778 -15.63 14.47 -34.31
CA ARG A 778 -15.79 13.84 -35.64
C ARG A 778 -15.35 14.78 -36.77
N SER A 779 -15.55 16.09 -36.60
CA SER A 779 -15.00 17.14 -37.46
C SER A 779 -13.48 17.09 -37.52
N ASP A 780 -12.84 17.01 -36.37
CA ASP A 780 -11.40 17.13 -36.18
C ASP A 780 -10.71 15.90 -36.79
N VAL A 781 -11.23 14.70 -36.52
CA VAL A 781 -10.72 13.44 -37.10
C VAL A 781 -10.91 13.41 -38.62
N THR A 782 -12.04 13.91 -39.14
CA THR A 782 -12.25 14.01 -40.60
C THR A 782 -11.27 15.01 -41.22
N ALA A 783 -11.11 16.19 -40.63
CA ALA A 783 -10.18 17.21 -41.12
C ALA A 783 -8.73 16.72 -41.10
N LEU A 784 -8.30 16.06 -40.01
CA LEU A 784 -6.99 15.42 -39.88
C LEU A 784 -6.75 14.34 -40.94
N SER A 785 -7.75 13.53 -41.27
CA SER A 785 -7.65 12.53 -42.36
C SER A 785 -7.48 13.14 -43.76
N SER A 786 -7.67 14.45 -43.89
CA SER A 786 -7.44 15.25 -45.11
C SER A 786 -6.39 16.36 -44.92
N PHE A 787 -5.64 16.34 -43.82
CA PHE A 787 -4.67 17.39 -43.49
C PHE A 787 -3.33 17.14 -44.18
N GLY A 788 -2.66 18.21 -44.62
CA GLY A 788 -1.35 18.12 -45.28
C GLY A 788 -1.39 17.26 -46.55
N THR A 789 -0.60 16.19 -46.56
CA THR A 789 -0.54 15.18 -47.63
C THR A 789 -1.63 14.10 -47.51
N GLY A 790 -2.48 14.16 -46.47
CA GLY A 790 -3.51 13.16 -46.18
C GLY A 790 -2.94 11.86 -45.60
N GLN A 791 -1.75 11.92 -44.99
CA GLN A 791 -1.08 10.76 -44.41
C GLN A 791 -0.97 10.82 -42.88
N PHE A 792 -1.32 11.95 -42.26
CA PHE A 792 -1.40 12.13 -40.81
C PHE A 792 -2.18 10.98 -40.13
N GLY A 793 -1.57 10.36 -39.13
CA GLY A 793 -2.14 9.23 -38.39
C GLY A 793 -2.09 7.89 -39.12
N ILE A 794 -1.50 7.82 -40.33
CA ILE A 794 -1.26 6.56 -41.05
C ILE A 794 0.14 6.00 -40.73
N THR A 795 1.14 6.86 -40.48
CA THR A 795 2.49 6.40 -40.09
C THR A 795 3.05 7.22 -38.92
N ARG A 796 4.08 6.70 -38.25
CA ARG A 796 4.79 7.46 -37.24
C ARG A 796 5.58 8.65 -37.83
N ALA A 797 6.11 8.49 -39.05
CA ALA A 797 6.96 9.46 -39.71
C ALA A 797 6.26 10.79 -40.06
N ASN A 798 4.92 10.82 -40.08
CA ASN A 798 4.09 11.95 -40.48
C ASN A 798 3.00 12.29 -39.44
N THR A 799 3.23 11.98 -38.17
CA THR A 799 2.25 12.28 -37.11
C THR A 799 2.95 12.83 -35.86
N PHE A 800 2.84 14.13 -35.64
CA PHE A 800 3.47 14.87 -34.53
C PHE A 800 2.43 15.69 -33.75
N LEU A 801 2.76 16.03 -32.50
CA LEU A 801 1.95 16.79 -31.56
C LEU A 801 2.79 17.87 -30.87
N GLY A 802 2.17 19.03 -30.66
CA GLY A 802 2.70 20.12 -29.85
C GLY A 802 1.66 20.59 -28.83
N ILE A 803 2.15 21.13 -27.74
CA ILE A 803 1.35 21.80 -26.70
C ILE A 803 1.99 23.14 -26.39
N GLU A 804 1.22 24.22 -26.50
CA GLU A 804 1.61 25.52 -25.98
C GLU A 804 1.59 25.47 -24.44
N SER A 805 2.39 26.27 -23.73
CA SER A 805 2.43 26.23 -22.25
C SER A 805 1.11 26.63 -21.57
N SER A 806 0.17 27.20 -22.33
CA SER A 806 -1.21 27.45 -21.92
C SER A 806 -2.14 26.22 -21.97
N PHE A 807 -1.67 25.06 -22.45
CA PHE A 807 -2.49 23.86 -22.63
C PHE A 807 -3.03 23.27 -21.32
N VAL A 808 -2.19 23.15 -20.29
CA VAL A 808 -2.58 22.68 -18.94
C VAL A 808 -1.53 23.16 -17.92
N ALA A 809 -1.89 23.21 -16.64
CA ALA A 809 -0.99 23.44 -15.52
C ALA A 809 -1.13 22.32 -14.47
N ASP A 810 -0.19 22.23 -13.53
CA ASP A 810 -0.25 21.32 -12.38
C ASP A 810 -1.25 21.77 -11.29
N PHE A 811 -1.18 21.13 -10.11
CA PHE A 811 -1.97 21.51 -8.92
C PHE A 811 -1.34 22.60 -8.06
N ALA A 812 -0.20 23.18 -8.44
CA ALA A 812 0.43 24.35 -7.81
C ALA A 812 0.22 25.65 -8.62
N GLY A 813 -0.06 25.52 -9.92
CA GLY A 813 -0.23 26.61 -10.88
C GLY A 813 0.91 26.69 -11.93
N ASN A 814 1.88 25.78 -11.92
CA ASN A 814 2.98 25.78 -12.88
C ASN A 814 2.48 25.32 -14.26
N PRO A 815 2.65 26.13 -15.33
CA PRO A 815 2.22 25.78 -16.68
C PRO A 815 3.08 24.65 -17.26
N VAL A 816 2.47 23.80 -18.09
CA VAL A 816 3.17 22.70 -18.77
C VAL A 816 4.32 23.20 -19.64
N MET A 817 5.43 22.46 -19.63
CA MET A 817 6.57 22.71 -20.51
C MET A 817 6.14 22.51 -21.97
N ALA A 818 6.28 23.55 -22.77
CA ALA A 818 5.79 23.58 -24.15
C ALA A 818 6.56 22.61 -25.07
N VAL A 819 5.84 22.08 -26.05
CA VAL A 819 6.33 21.12 -27.06
C VAL A 819 5.90 21.63 -28.44
N GLY A 820 6.80 21.60 -29.42
CA GLY A 820 6.58 22.26 -30.72
C GLY A 820 7.08 23.71 -30.77
N PRO A 821 6.70 24.47 -31.81
CA PRO A 821 7.39 25.71 -32.19
C PRO A 821 7.53 26.74 -31.06
N PRO A 822 8.74 27.30 -30.82
CA PRO A 822 9.96 27.22 -31.64
C PRO A 822 10.80 25.94 -31.47
N GLY A 823 10.39 25.00 -30.61
CA GLY A 823 11.01 23.68 -30.49
C GLY A 823 10.49 22.66 -31.51
N LYS A 824 11.06 21.45 -31.47
CA LYS A 824 10.58 20.28 -32.23
C LYS A 824 9.23 19.81 -31.64
N MET A 825 8.31 19.38 -32.51
CA MET A 825 7.08 18.70 -32.09
C MET A 825 7.38 17.24 -31.70
N LEU A 826 6.67 16.72 -30.70
CA LEU A 826 6.81 15.34 -30.24
C LEU A 826 6.14 14.39 -31.23
N GLN A 827 6.79 13.29 -31.56
CA GLN A 827 6.27 12.31 -32.54
C GLN A 827 5.30 11.32 -31.89
N VAL A 828 4.30 10.84 -32.63
CA VAL A 828 3.37 9.78 -32.19
C VAL A 828 4.15 8.58 -31.67
N SER A 829 3.63 7.96 -30.61
CA SER A 829 4.27 6.83 -29.96
C SER A 829 3.90 5.46 -30.56
N THR A 830 2.79 5.36 -31.32
CA THR A 830 2.36 4.09 -31.93
C THR A 830 3.41 3.58 -32.91
N ALA A 831 3.99 2.43 -32.57
CA ALA A 831 5.15 1.89 -33.24
C ALA A 831 4.88 1.39 -34.66
N ASP A 832 5.90 1.50 -35.52
CA ASP A 832 5.98 0.63 -36.69
C ASP A 832 6.02 -0.84 -36.25
N CYS A 833 5.00 -1.63 -36.60
CA CYS A 833 4.92 -3.08 -36.39
C CYS A 833 5.06 -3.89 -37.69
N SER A 834 5.48 -3.28 -38.80
CA SER A 834 5.64 -3.93 -40.10
C SER A 834 6.63 -5.11 -40.06
N PRO A 835 6.44 -6.19 -40.84
CA PRO A 835 7.40 -7.30 -40.85
C PRO A 835 8.77 -6.82 -41.33
N CYS A 836 9.85 -7.23 -40.66
CA CYS A 836 11.20 -6.82 -41.02
C CYS A 836 11.50 -7.17 -42.50
N PRO A 837 12.05 -6.23 -43.31
CA PRO A 837 12.36 -6.47 -44.72
C PRO A 837 13.24 -7.70 -44.97
N SER A 838 13.09 -8.33 -46.13
CA SER A 838 13.91 -9.46 -46.58
C SER A 838 15.41 -9.15 -46.45
N GLY A 839 16.14 -9.97 -45.69
CA GLY A 839 17.55 -9.72 -45.35
C GLY A 839 17.76 -8.96 -44.03
N SER A 840 16.70 -8.76 -43.23
CA SER A 840 16.76 -8.24 -41.87
C SER A 840 15.91 -9.04 -40.89
N TYR A 841 16.24 -8.94 -39.60
CA TYR A 841 15.59 -9.65 -38.50
C TYR A 841 15.22 -8.71 -37.35
N LEU A 842 14.26 -9.12 -36.53
CA LEU A 842 13.81 -8.40 -35.34
C LEU A 842 14.92 -8.18 -34.31
N THR A 843 15.34 -6.92 -34.09
CA THR A 843 16.24 -6.52 -32.98
C THR A 843 15.49 -5.85 -31.83
N SER A 844 14.32 -5.26 -32.08
CA SER A 844 13.38 -4.83 -31.03
C SER A 844 11.95 -5.07 -31.49
N SER A 845 11.11 -5.65 -30.63
CA SER A 845 9.66 -5.66 -30.83
C SER A 845 9.10 -4.24 -30.88
N CYS A 846 8.00 -4.07 -31.61
CA CYS A 846 7.17 -2.88 -31.51
C CYS A 846 6.36 -2.89 -30.20
N SER A 847 5.96 -1.71 -29.73
CA SER A 847 5.08 -1.51 -28.56
C SER A 847 4.10 -0.35 -28.82
N ASP A 848 3.27 0.02 -27.85
CA ASP A 848 2.47 1.26 -27.96
C ASP A 848 3.33 2.54 -27.88
N LEU A 849 4.67 2.42 -27.67
CA LEU A 849 5.58 3.55 -27.49
C LEU A 849 6.85 3.56 -28.39
N THR A 850 7.24 2.43 -28.98
CA THR A 850 8.58 2.27 -29.61
C THR A 850 8.59 1.38 -30.85
N ASP A 851 9.14 1.88 -31.96
CA ASP A 851 9.19 1.17 -33.26
C ASP A 851 9.85 -0.21 -33.19
N ARG A 852 9.38 -1.12 -34.06
CA ARG A 852 10.14 -2.32 -34.40
C ARG A 852 11.47 -1.92 -35.01
N LYS A 853 12.56 -2.34 -34.38
CA LYS A 853 13.90 -2.23 -34.96
C LYS A 853 14.25 -3.54 -35.64
N CYS A 854 14.83 -3.43 -36.83
CA CYS A 854 15.30 -4.56 -37.62
C CYS A 854 16.82 -4.43 -37.85
N GLY A 855 17.58 -5.46 -37.52
CA GLY A 855 19.01 -5.57 -37.83
C GLY A 855 19.22 -6.28 -39.17
N THR A 856 20.25 -5.90 -39.93
CA THR A 856 20.67 -6.67 -41.11
C THR A 856 21.11 -8.07 -40.68
N CYS A 857 20.64 -9.11 -41.36
CA CYS A 857 21.03 -10.49 -41.08
C CYS A 857 22.55 -10.66 -41.13
N ASN A 858 23.15 -11.27 -40.11
CA ASN A 858 24.58 -11.55 -40.11
C ASN A 858 24.93 -12.70 -41.06
N VAL A 859 26.11 -12.62 -41.67
CA VAL A 859 26.71 -13.72 -42.46
C VAL A 859 27.68 -14.47 -41.56
N CYS A 860 27.57 -15.80 -41.52
CA CYS A 860 28.36 -16.59 -40.58
C CYS A 860 29.88 -16.45 -40.81
N PRO A 861 30.68 -16.22 -39.75
CA PRO A 861 32.12 -16.04 -39.85
C PRO A 861 32.85 -17.33 -40.27
N ARG A 862 34.14 -17.20 -40.61
CA ARG A 862 34.97 -18.33 -41.09
C ARG A 862 34.94 -19.51 -40.11
N ASN A 863 34.79 -20.71 -40.66
CA ASN A 863 34.59 -21.99 -39.95
C ASN A 863 33.26 -22.15 -39.19
N SER A 864 32.21 -21.40 -39.58
CA SER A 864 30.84 -21.62 -39.12
C SER A 864 29.84 -21.56 -40.28
N PHE A 865 28.68 -22.22 -40.11
CA PHE A 865 27.59 -22.28 -41.09
C PHE A 865 26.25 -21.88 -40.45
N ALA A 866 25.31 -21.41 -41.26
CA ALA A 866 23.94 -21.15 -40.82
C ALA A 866 23.20 -22.47 -40.50
N LEU A 867 23.01 -22.76 -39.22
CA LEU A 867 22.18 -23.88 -38.74
C LEU A 867 20.68 -23.55 -38.89
N GLU A 868 20.31 -22.30 -38.65
CA GLU A 868 19.05 -21.72 -39.14
C GLU A 868 19.35 -20.48 -39.98
N THR A 869 18.70 -20.38 -41.14
CA THR A 869 18.71 -19.17 -41.96
C THR A 869 17.92 -18.05 -41.29
N CYS A 870 18.42 -16.81 -41.39
CA CYS A 870 17.75 -15.62 -40.89
C CYS A 870 16.25 -15.54 -41.26
N ARG A 871 15.42 -15.09 -40.32
CA ARG A 871 13.97 -14.89 -40.46
C ARG A 871 13.63 -13.47 -39.99
N ALA A 872 12.47 -12.95 -40.39
CA ALA A 872 12.02 -11.62 -39.97
C ALA A 872 11.92 -11.43 -38.42
N THR A 873 11.98 -12.52 -37.65
CA THR A 873 11.95 -12.55 -36.17
C THR A 873 13.27 -12.95 -35.50
N GLN A 874 14.31 -13.36 -36.24
CA GLN A 874 15.51 -14.03 -35.70
C GLN A 874 16.69 -13.95 -36.67
N ASP A 875 17.89 -13.60 -36.17
CA ASP A 875 19.12 -13.54 -36.97
C ASP A 875 19.54 -14.93 -37.52
N THR A 876 20.52 -14.95 -38.43
CA THR A 876 21.20 -16.18 -38.85
C THR A 876 21.83 -16.88 -37.65
N LEU A 877 21.36 -18.09 -37.32
CA LEU A 877 21.93 -18.87 -36.22
C LEU A 877 23.16 -19.62 -36.72
N CYS A 878 24.35 -19.05 -36.47
CA CYS A 878 25.62 -19.63 -36.90
C CYS A 878 26.13 -20.69 -35.91
N TYR A 879 26.50 -21.86 -36.43
CA TYR A 879 27.06 -22.97 -35.66
C TYR A 879 28.46 -23.33 -36.19
N PRO A 880 29.44 -23.68 -35.33
CA PRO A 880 30.77 -24.08 -35.78
C PRO A 880 30.69 -25.33 -36.68
N CYS A 881 31.43 -25.32 -37.78
CA CYS A 881 31.43 -26.44 -38.73
C CYS A 881 32.01 -27.72 -38.10
N THR A 882 31.43 -28.87 -38.46
CA THR A 882 31.82 -30.20 -37.97
C THR A 882 33.30 -30.47 -38.21
N GLU A 883 34.05 -30.70 -37.13
CA GLU A 883 35.47 -31.05 -37.20
C GLU A 883 35.64 -32.56 -37.47
N CYS A 884 36.38 -32.90 -38.54
CA CYS A 884 36.56 -34.28 -38.98
C CYS A 884 37.48 -35.05 -38.04
N ARG A 885 37.04 -36.24 -37.60
CA ARG A 885 37.76 -37.05 -36.62
C ARG A 885 38.93 -37.79 -37.26
N SER A 886 39.83 -38.32 -36.45
CA SER A 886 40.92 -39.18 -36.95
C SER A 886 40.33 -40.37 -37.73
N GLY A 887 40.82 -40.59 -38.95
CA GLY A 887 40.22 -41.52 -39.91
C GLY A 887 39.27 -40.90 -40.94
N GLN A 888 39.01 -39.58 -40.89
CA GLN A 888 38.10 -38.87 -41.81
C GLN A 888 38.74 -37.62 -42.43
N TYR A 889 38.40 -37.36 -43.70
CA TYR A 889 38.83 -36.19 -44.46
C TYR A 889 37.67 -35.25 -44.79
N VAL A 890 37.99 -34.00 -45.18
CA VAL A 890 36.99 -33.01 -45.64
C VAL A 890 36.57 -33.34 -47.07
N ALA A 891 35.37 -33.90 -47.24
CA ALA A 891 34.77 -34.15 -48.55
C ALA A 891 34.01 -32.93 -49.09
N VAL A 892 33.41 -32.14 -48.21
CA VAL A 892 32.81 -30.82 -48.54
C VAL A 892 33.32 -29.80 -47.55
N ALA A 893 33.88 -28.69 -48.05
CA ALA A 893 34.40 -27.61 -47.23
C ALA A 893 33.27 -26.83 -46.52
N CYS A 894 33.55 -26.37 -45.31
CA CYS A 894 32.68 -25.47 -44.55
C CYS A 894 32.39 -24.18 -45.35
N SER A 895 31.13 -23.75 -45.38
CA SER A 895 30.74 -22.43 -45.89
C SER A 895 29.74 -21.75 -44.95
N PRO A 896 29.53 -20.41 -45.05
CA PRO A 896 28.55 -19.71 -44.22
C PRO A 896 27.10 -20.23 -44.32
N MET A 897 26.79 -21.11 -45.27
CA MET A 897 25.46 -21.72 -45.46
C MET A 897 25.47 -23.26 -45.43
N THR A 898 26.63 -23.92 -45.31
CA THR A 898 26.73 -25.38 -45.37
C THR A 898 27.77 -25.93 -44.40
N ASP A 899 27.38 -26.92 -43.59
CA ASP A 899 28.31 -27.64 -42.72
C ASP A 899 29.40 -28.38 -43.51
N ARG A 900 30.52 -28.65 -42.85
CA ARG A 900 31.64 -29.41 -43.37
C ARG A 900 31.31 -30.90 -43.36
N VAL A 901 31.21 -31.52 -44.54
CA VAL A 901 30.94 -32.96 -44.65
C VAL A 901 32.25 -33.75 -44.56
N CYS A 902 32.35 -34.61 -43.56
CA CYS A 902 33.49 -35.49 -43.33
C CYS A 902 33.22 -36.90 -43.88
N ALA A 903 34.12 -37.41 -44.72
CA ALA A 903 34.05 -38.78 -45.27
C ALA A 903 35.17 -39.66 -44.69
N PRO A 904 34.99 -41.00 -44.61
CA PRO A 904 36.07 -41.90 -44.20
C PRO A 904 37.23 -41.82 -45.20
N CYS A 905 38.47 -41.76 -44.70
CA CYS A 905 39.66 -41.69 -45.55
C CYS A 905 39.75 -42.86 -46.54
N THR A 906 40.20 -42.55 -47.76
CA THR A 906 40.48 -43.49 -48.84
C THR A 906 41.38 -44.62 -48.35
N GLN A 907 40.99 -45.86 -48.61
CA GLN A 907 41.81 -47.03 -48.31
C GLN A 907 42.56 -47.45 -49.57
N CYS A 908 43.90 -47.42 -49.52
CA CYS A 908 44.73 -47.90 -50.63
C CYS A 908 44.45 -49.38 -50.90
N THR A 909 44.25 -49.71 -52.18
CA THR A 909 44.05 -51.10 -52.60
C THR A 909 45.34 -51.91 -52.41
N LEU A 910 45.25 -53.25 -52.52
CA LEU A 910 46.44 -54.11 -52.44
C LEU A 910 47.49 -53.81 -53.52
N ASP A 911 47.11 -53.13 -54.61
CA ASP A 911 48.01 -52.74 -55.71
C ASP A 911 48.48 -51.28 -55.64
N GLU A 912 48.37 -50.66 -54.46
CA GLU A 912 48.80 -49.30 -54.14
C GLU A 912 49.61 -49.24 -52.83
N TYR A 913 50.36 -48.16 -52.65
CA TYR A 913 51.04 -47.81 -51.41
C TYR A 913 50.61 -46.43 -50.91
N GLU A 914 50.63 -46.25 -49.60
CA GLU A 914 50.37 -44.97 -48.94
C GLU A 914 51.56 -44.02 -49.11
N VAL A 915 51.28 -42.78 -49.54
CA VAL A 915 52.28 -41.71 -49.71
C VAL A 915 52.17 -40.66 -48.60
N SER A 916 50.94 -40.37 -48.17
CA SER A 916 50.67 -39.59 -46.96
C SER A 916 49.59 -40.30 -46.13
N PRO A 917 49.76 -40.38 -44.80
CA PRO A 917 48.73 -40.95 -43.93
C PRO A 917 47.47 -40.10 -43.94
N CYS A 918 46.34 -40.75 -43.67
CA CYS A 918 45.11 -40.07 -43.30
C CYS A 918 45.33 -39.27 -42.01
N ALA A 919 44.94 -38.01 -42.01
CA ALA A 919 44.94 -37.16 -40.82
C ALA A 919 43.56 -36.50 -40.65
N ALA A 920 43.28 -35.92 -39.49
CA ALA A 920 42.02 -35.22 -39.24
C ALA A 920 41.80 -34.12 -40.30
N GLY A 921 40.82 -34.33 -41.20
CA GLY A 921 40.50 -33.43 -42.31
C GLY A 921 41.32 -33.60 -43.59
N VAL A 922 42.32 -34.49 -43.65
CA VAL A 922 43.19 -34.68 -44.84
C VAL A 922 43.17 -36.14 -45.28
N ASP A 923 42.83 -36.38 -46.55
CA ASP A 923 42.70 -37.73 -47.09
C ASP A 923 44.05 -38.43 -47.29
N ARG A 924 44.02 -39.76 -47.27
CA ARG A 924 45.16 -40.62 -47.55
C ARG A 924 45.49 -40.57 -49.04
N VAL A 925 46.68 -40.09 -49.40
CA VAL A 925 47.14 -40.14 -50.79
C VAL A 925 47.75 -41.50 -51.08
N CYS A 926 47.02 -42.31 -51.83
CA CYS A 926 47.49 -43.59 -52.38
C CYS A 926 48.19 -43.37 -53.72
N ARG A 927 49.17 -44.20 -54.06
CA ARG A 927 49.75 -44.29 -55.42
C ARG A 927 49.95 -45.74 -55.83
N THR A 928 49.76 -46.03 -57.11
CA THR A 928 49.92 -47.39 -57.63
C THR A 928 51.33 -47.95 -57.47
N CYS A 929 51.40 -49.22 -57.07
CA CYS A 929 52.60 -50.04 -57.11
C CYS A 929 53.00 -50.46 -58.54
N ASN A 930 52.22 -50.08 -59.56
CA ASN A 930 52.50 -50.32 -60.97
C ASN A 930 53.54 -49.32 -61.53
N SER A 931 54.73 -49.26 -60.92
CA SER A 931 55.81 -48.36 -61.37
C SER A 931 57.19 -49.02 -61.25
N CYS A 932 58.03 -48.78 -62.26
CA CYS A 932 59.40 -49.27 -62.32
C CYS A 932 60.44 -48.32 -61.72
N THR A 933 60.01 -47.17 -61.19
CA THR A 933 60.89 -46.15 -60.57
C THR A 933 60.68 -46.03 -59.06
N LEU A 934 59.99 -46.99 -58.43
CA LEU A 934 59.80 -47.04 -56.99
C LEU A 934 61.14 -47.19 -56.25
N THR A 935 61.34 -46.37 -55.22
CA THR A 935 62.49 -46.47 -54.30
C THR A 935 62.42 -47.74 -53.45
N ALA A 936 63.54 -48.23 -52.91
CA ALA A 936 63.57 -49.46 -52.11
C ALA A 936 62.57 -49.49 -50.93
N ALA A 937 62.30 -48.34 -50.31
CA ALA A 937 61.25 -48.21 -49.29
C ALA A 937 59.85 -48.43 -49.86
N GLN A 938 59.52 -47.81 -51.00
CA GLN A 938 58.23 -47.97 -51.68
C GLN A 938 58.05 -49.41 -52.23
N GLN A 939 59.11 -50.01 -52.76
CA GLN A 939 59.12 -51.42 -53.17
C GLN A 939 58.80 -52.37 -52.00
N THR A 940 59.21 -51.99 -50.77
CA THR A 940 58.92 -52.74 -49.54
C THR A 940 57.44 -52.64 -49.15
N LEU A 941 56.84 -51.45 -49.22
CA LEU A 941 55.40 -51.27 -49.03
C LEU A 941 54.58 -52.07 -50.07
N CYS A 942 55.03 -52.06 -51.32
CA CYS A 942 54.38 -52.76 -52.43
C CYS A 942 54.53 -54.30 -52.41
N GLN A 943 55.24 -54.91 -51.46
CA GLN A 943 55.50 -56.37 -51.44
C GLN A 943 54.23 -57.25 -51.45
N ARG A 944 53.06 -56.72 -51.07
CA ARG A 944 51.80 -57.48 -51.09
C ARG A 944 51.09 -57.44 -52.45
N SER A 945 51.32 -56.39 -53.25
CA SER A 945 50.68 -56.14 -54.55
C SER A 945 50.82 -57.27 -55.56
N HIS A 946 49.71 -57.64 -56.20
CA HIS A 946 49.64 -58.61 -57.28
C HIS A 946 50.12 -58.03 -58.61
N VAL A 947 50.00 -56.72 -58.82
CA VAL A 947 50.59 -56.00 -59.96
C VAL A 947 52.12 -55.86 -59.79
N TRP A 948 52.62 -55.45 -58.62
CA TRP A 948 54.06 -55.42 -58.32
C TRP A 948 54.71 -56.80 -58.44
N LYS A 949 54.06 -57.84 -57.89
CA LYS A 949 54.52 -59.23 -58.09
C LYS A 949 54.57 -59.61 -59.57
N ARG A 950 53.61 -59.19 -60.40
CA ARG A 950 53.66 -59.40 -61.87
C ARG A 950 54.76 -58.58 -62.56
N LEU A 951 55.06 -57.36 -62.10
CA LEU A 951 56.22 -56.57 -62.56
C LEU A 951 57.58 -57.18 -62.17
N GLN A 952 57.61 -58.05 -61.17
CA GLN A 952 58.81 -58.82 -60.77
C GLN A 952 58.86 -60.21 -61.45
N MET A 953 57.71 -60.85 -61.68
CA MET A 953 57.61 -62.23 -62.16
C MET A 953 57.46 -62.33 -63.69
N ARG A 954 58.61 -62.19 -64.37
CA ARG A 954 58.89 -62.54 -65.79
C ARG A 954 58.42 -61.56 -66.89
N SER A 955 59.14 -61.66 -68.02
CA SER A 955 58.86 -61.00 -69.30
C SER A 955 57.52 -61.49 -69.90
N PRO A 956 56.72 -60.68 -70.62
CA PRO A 956 57.02 -59.33 -71.13
C PRO A 956 56.67 -58.17 -70.17
N PHE A 957 56.14 -58.43 -68.98
CA PHE A 957 55.63 -57.37 -68.08
C PHE A 957 56.68 -56.80 -67.11
N SER A 958 57.85 -57.42 -66.98
CA SER A 958 58.83 -57.02 -65.95
C SER A 958 59.50 -55.66 -66.16
N CYS A 959 59.78 -54.94 -65.08
CA CYS A 959 60.48 -53.65 -65.14
C CYS A 959 61.87 -53.73 -65.82
N PRO A 960 62.29 -52.71 -66.57
CA PRO A 960 63.60 -52.69 -67.23
C PRO A 960 64.73 -52.65 -66.19
N GLN A 961 65.70 -53.54 -66.34
CA GLN A 961 66.88 -53.58 -65.47
C GLN A 961 67.77 -52.35 -65.71
N PRO A 962 68.37 -51.73 -64.67
CA PRO A 962 69.32 -50.64 -64.86
C PRO A 962 70.48 -51.05 -65.77
N GLY A 963 70.60 -50.40 -66.94
CA GLY A 963 71.57 -50.73 -67.98
C GLY A 963 70.99 -51.44 -69.22
N GLN A 964 69.71 -51.82 -69.23
CA GLN A 964 69.07 -52.45 -70.39
C GLN A 964 68.77 -51.44 -71.52
N GLN A 965 69.70 -51.31 -72.47
CA GLN A 965 69.50 -50.50 -73.69
C GLN A 965 68.75 -51.27 -74.78
N PHE A 966 67.65 -50.71 -75.29
CA PHE A 966 66.98 -51.17 -76.50
C PHE A 966 67.66 -50.54 -77.73
N LYS A 967 67.95 -51.34 -78.76
CA LYS A 967 68.73 -50.85 -79.93
C LYS A 967 67.85 -50.17 -80.97
N THR A 968 66.56 -50.46 -81.03
CA THR A 968 65.62 -49.82 -81.95
C THR A 968 64.31 -49.44 -81.26
N ARG A 969 63.59 -48.46 -81.83
CA ARG A 969 62.29 -48.00 -81.32
C ARG A 969 61.16 -48.99 -81.62
N GLU A 970 61.32 -49.86 -82.61
CA GLU A 970 60.32 -50.88 -82.96
C GLU A 970 60.31 -52.07 -82.00
N GLU A 971 61.47 -52.50 -81.48
CA GLU A 971 61.53 -53.48 -80.37
C GLU A 971 60.75 -52.98 -79.14
N GLN A 972 60.91 -51.69 -78.81
CA GLN A 972 60.19 -51.04 -77.71
C GLN A 972 58.67 -51.01 -77.94
N LEU A 973 58.23 -50.77 -79.18
CA LEU A 973 56.82 -50.72 -79.56
C LEU A 973 56.16 -52.10 -79.73
N GLN A 974 56.89 -53.13 -80.17
CA GLN A 974 56.37 -54.50 -80.21
C GLN A 974 56.05 -55.02 -78.81
N ARG A 975 56.92 -54.77 -77.83
CA ARG A 975 56.68 -55.13 -76.42
C ARG A 975 55.50 -54.37 -75.81
N ALA A 976 55.21 -53.15 -76.27
CA ALA A 976 53.98 -52.45 -75.88
C ALA A 976 52.73 -53.10 -76.48
N LYS A 977 52.79 -53.57 -77.74
CA LYS A 977 51.67 -54.26 -78.42
C LYS A 977 51.30 -55.60 -77.80
N SER A 978 52.24 -56.39 -77.29
CA SER A 978 51.93 -57.68 -76.62
C SER A 978 51.13 -57.54 -75.33
N ASN A 979 51.06 -56.34 -74.75
CA ASN A 979 50.45 -56.12 -73.45
C ASN A 979 48.97 -55.70 -73.52
N LEU A 980 48.43 -55.49 -74.74
CA LEU A 980 47.04 -55.07 -74.97
C LEU A 980 46.09 -56.21 -75.39
N CYS A 981 46.63 -57.34 -75.85
CA CYS A 981 45.88 -58.56 -76.07
C CYS A 981 46.65 -59.75 -75.51
N GLY A 982 46.15 -60.32 -74.41
CA GLY A 982 46.55 -61.67 -74.00
C GLY A 982 46.26 -62.67 -75.12
N SER A 983 46.99 -63.79 -75.17
CA SER A 983 47.00 -64.71 -76.31
C SER A 983 45.68 -65.50 -76.48
N GLY A 984 44.67 -64.84 -77.06
CA GLY A 984 43.36 -65.38 -77.39
C GLY A 984 42.58 -64.40 -78.28
N ARG A 985 41.72 -64.90 -79.18
CA ARG A 985 40.91 -64.05 -80.07
C ARG A 985 39.65 -63.56 -79.34
N CYS A 986 39.35 -62.26 -79.43
CA CYS A 986 38.09 -61.71 -78.93
C CYS A 986 36.89 -62.21 -79.76
N SER A 987 35.74 -62.43 -79.10
CA SER A 987 34.45 -62.74 -79.75
C SER A 987 33.30 -62.29 -78.84
N CYS A 988 32.35 -61.49 -79.36
CA CYS A 988 31.11 -61.10 -78.67
C CYS A 988 29.89 -61.78 -79.34
N VAL A 989 29.59 -63.05 -79.01
CA VAL A 989 28.26 -63.64 -79.25
C VAL A 989 28.03 -64.87 -78.36
N ALA A 990 26.82 -65.01 -77.82
CA ALA A 990 26.40 -66.12 -76.97
C ALA A 990 25.43 -67.06 -77.70
N THR A 991 25.95 -67.91 -78.58
CA THR A 991 25.27 -69.15 -79.02
C THR A 991 26.27 -70.31 -78.92
N GLY A 992 25.82 -71.44 -78.38
CA GLY A 992 26.73 -72.41 -77.75
C GLY A 992 27.32 -73.48 -78.67
N ILE A 993 28.54 -73.90 -78.35
CA ILE A 993 29.02 -75.27 -78.55
C ILE A 993 29.45 -75.78 -77.17
N PRO A 994 28.96 -76.94 -76.70
CA PRO A 994 29.19 -77.40 -75.33
C PRO A 994 30.60 -77.98 -75.17
N GLY A 995 31.36 -77.52 -74.17
CA GLY A 995 32.72 -78.05 -73.98
C GLY A 995 33.67 -77.36 -73.00
N ASN A 996 33.21 -76.52 -72.06
CA ASN A 996 34.05 -76.11 -70.93
C ASN A 996 33.22 -75.81 -69.67
N SER A 997 33.58 -76.47 -68.56
CA SER A 997 32.93 -76.25 -67.26
C SER A 997 33.66 -75.14 -66.51
N ASN A 998 33.03 -73.96 -66.40
CA ASN A 998 33.41 -72.96 -65.39
C ASN A 998 32.55 -73.20 -64.13
N PRO A 999 33.08 -73.75 -63.02
CA PRO A 999 32.28 -74.05 -61.83
C PRO A 999 31.90 -72.80 -61.02
N ASN A 1000 32.53 -71.65 -61.30
CA ASN A 1000 32.52 -70.49 -60.40
C ASN A 1000 31.67 -69.31 -60.91
N GLY A 1001 31.05 -69.41 -62.09
CA GLY A 1001 29.99 -68.49 -62.55
C GLY A 1001 30.40 -67.04 -62.89
N GLU A 1002 31.65 -66.63 -62.70
CA GLU A 1002 32.10 -65.27 -63.00
C GLU A 1002 32.21 -65.01 -64.51
N GLY A 1003 31.43 -64.05 -65.00
CA GLY A 1003 31.59 -63.39 -66.30
C GLY A 1003 31.77 -61.89 -66.12
N PHE A 1004 32.57 -61.25 -66.96
CA PHE A 1004 32.85 -59.80 -66.88
C PHE A 1004 31.59 -58.99 -67.29
N PRO A 1005 31.01 -58.15 -66.40
CA PRO A 1005 29.80 -57.39 -66.75
C PRO A 1005 30.07 -56.17 -67.64
N ASP A 1006 31.27 -55.58 -67.54
CA ASP A 1006 31.53 -54.19 -67.96
C ASP A 1006 32.61 -54.03 -69.06
N ASP A 1007 32.56 -54.82 -70.15
CA ASP A 1007 33.28 -54.47 -71.39
C ASP A 1007 32.34 -53.71 -72.35
N PRO A 1008 32.55 -52.41 -72.60
CA PRO A 1008 31.63 -51.57 -73.38
C PRO A 1008 31.60 -51.88 -74.89
N ARG A 1009 32.21 -52.99 -75.35
CA ARG A 1009 32.30 -53.37 -76.77
C ARG A 1009 31.31 -54.44 -77.22
N CYS A 1010 30.55 -55.08 -76.31
CA CYS A 1010 29.51 -56.05 -76.67
C CYS A 1010 28.09 -55.43 -76.61
N THR A 1011 27.81 -54.38 -77.37
CA THR A 1011 26.48 -53.74 -77.47
C THR A 1011 25.53 -54.47 -78.42
N GLY A 1012 24.28 -54.72 -78.02
CA GLY A 1012 23.28 -55.46 -78.83
C GLY A 1012 22.31 -54.59 -79.66
N PRO A 1013 21.77 -55.11 -80.79
CA PRO A 1013 20.59 -54.60 -81.51
C PRO A 1013 19.29 -55.26 -80.95
N VAL A 1014 18.02 -54.95 -81.29
CA VAL A 1014 17.29 -54.36 -82.45
C VAL A 1014 16.03 -53.65 -81.86
N ALA A 1015 15.47 -52.52 -82.31
CA ALA A 1015 14.58 -52.27 -83.46
C ALA A 1015 14.20 -50.76 -83.49
N TYR A 1016 14.23 -49.99 -84.58
CA TYR A 1016 13.55 -50.03 -85.91
C TYR A 1016 12.13 -49.45 -85.98
N ASN A 1017 12.00 -48.33 -86.71
CA ASN A 1017 10.94 -48.16 -87.72
C ASN A 1017 11.33 -47.13 -88.79
N ILE A 1018 10.97 -47.38 -90.05
CA ILE A 1018 11.12 -46.53 -91.27
C ILE A 1018 9.93 -46.96 -92.16
N LEU A 1019 9.07 -46.12 -92.74
CA LEU A 1019 9.28 -45.02 -93.71
C LEU A 1019 8.04 -44.11 -93.78
N VAL A 1020 8.24 -42.78 -93.84
CA VAL A 1020 7.88 -41.89 -94.96
C VAL A 1020 8.95 -40.80 -95.02
#